data_AF-A0A9Q0M9P9-F1
#
_entry.id   AF-A0A9Q0M9P9-F1
#
_cell.length_a   1.000
_cell.length_b   1.000
_cell.length_c   1.000
_cell.angle_alpha   90.00
_cell.angle_beta   90.00
_cell.angle_gamma   90.00
#
_symmetry.space_group_name_H-M   'P 1'
#
loop_
_entity.id
_entity.type
_entity.pdbx_description
1 polymer ?
#
loop_
_entity_poly.entity_id
_entity_poly.type
_entity_poly.pdbx_seq_one_letter_code
_entity_poly.pdbx_strand_id
1 'polypeptide(L)'
;MEIKFRRRKLNKPPPGPDRSILAKQAKIANKKILIIEIIFLLISSIVLIKLYLKVVPDETFLAFNGSDTFPNDLPLGNQYWSSLVSGHYFGLRSASPKSPIVSMMWFRNQIENNVLPIRHWCQHEDGLKRFIWNYNDLNFGHQTIYDRNLHINTSFIKFNQNIIRAQIKIIDTENLNQLNSIILYSAIESEDDLIYSIDPDSNDLITLKVFSSSAGNYTLYFKITDGELIAKSHLHTNSTLDQLKESVMNNLFIFKGHPNIDSIFMISDRDRSFLDERNNFIAYQIVFQKFLTIDMEMIFNDFEAAELNLINYEQELLERCKSFDEKFENIFSMENKGFSNEMITFSRSIMSNMIGGISYFYGTSLVKSPHSKLPKPYGPIQLLTAVPSRSFFPRGFLWDEAFHQLLISLWDPNLSKTIIKSWFDIINNDGWIPREVILGDEAKARVPREFLVQHSTNGNPPVFFLTLESLIDNDQADDEWLGNIYPRLKSWYNWFNTTQSGQIPTTFRWRGRNYTSIFELNPKTLASGFDDYPRATHPSDDEIHLDLRCWMALASRVMNKIVTKLRIKDDSYKEFYAKLSDNQLLEQLHWSTEHNMFCDKGHNSDSVELVTEIVADIYELTLRQVNHPPVYGCVPNFGYANLFPLAMNLLEPDNPKLEIILNNIEDPNQLWSPFGLRSLSRSNFYYDQYNTRTDGPYWRGAIWINMNYLTLKGLKHYSTIPGPYQEHSKLVYEKLRQNLIQNMFKQFVESGYVWEQYSDETGTGKGTHPFTGWSALIIRIMAEQY
;
A
#
# COMPACT_ATOMS: atom_id res chain seq x y z
N MET A 1 57.58 39.60 -105.71
CA MET A 1 58.58 40.69 -105.82
C MET A 1 59.09 40.99 -104.42
N GLU A 2 60.41 41.18 -104.28
CA GLU A 2 61.17 41.98 -103.28
C GLU A 2 60.81 41.94 -101.76
N ILE A 3 61.68 42.18 -100.77
CA ILE A 3 63.12 41.94 -100.47
C ILE A 3 63.43 42.77 -99.18
N LYS A 4 63.99 42.12 -98.13
CA LYS A 4 64.75 42.71 -96.97
C LYS A 4 63.98 43.68 -96.00
N PHE A 5 64.44 44.08 -94.80
CA PHE A 5 65.73 43.95 -94.07
C PHE A 5 65.53 43.85 -92.51
N ARG A 6 66.58 43.43 -91.77
CA ARG A 6 66.71 43.28 -90.29
C ARG A 6 66.57 44.57 -89.43
N ARG A 7 66.33 44.41 -88.10
CA ARG A 7 67.15 45.03 -87.02
C ARG A 7 66.99 44.42 -85.60
N ARG A 8 67.97 44.74 -84.71
CA ARG A 8 68.11 44.39 -83.26
C ARG A 8 67.87 45.67 -82.40
N LYS A 9 67.78 45.73 -81.05
CA LYS A 9 67.84 44.82 -79.87
C LYS A 9 67.23 45.57 -78.65
N LEU A 10 66.79 44.89 -77.56
CA LEU A 10 67.13 45.18 -76.13
C LEU A 10 66.16 44.52 -75.09
N ASN A 11 66.68 44.25 -73.89
CA ASN A 11 66.03 43.45 -72.82
C ASN A 11 65.42 44.32 -71.69
N LYS A 12 64.52 43.73 -70.88
CA LYS A 12 64.05 44.23 -69.57
C LYS A 12 64.34 43.20 -68.45
N PRO A 13 64.45 43.62 -67.17
CA PRO A 13 64.81 42.75 -66.03
C PRO A 13 63.63 41.91 -65.49
N PRO A 14 63.91 40.85 -64.69
CA PRO A 14 62.89 39.94 -64.17
C PRO A 14 62.10 40.51 -62.96
N PRO A 15 60.84 40.09 -62.74
CA PRO A 15 59.97 40.58 -61.66
C PRO A 15 60.19 39.88 -60.31
N GLY A 16 59.85 40.58 -59.22
CA GLY A 16 59.89 40.06 -57.85
C GLY A 16 58.69 39.16 -57.46
N PRO A 17 58.72 38.57 -56.25
CA PRO A 17 57.81 37.48 -55.86
C PRO A 17 56.35 37.92 -55.68
N ASP A 18 55.44 37.01 -56.06
CA ASP A 18 54.01 37.27 -56.20
C ASP A 18 53.27 37.34 -54.85
N ARG A 19 52.65 38.50 -54.58
CA ARG A 19 51.81 38.75 -53.40
C ARG A 19 50.55 37.88 -53.34
N SER A 20 50.14 37.25 -54.44
CA SER A 20 48.94 36.38 -54.49
C SER A 20 49.06 35.14 -53.59
N ILE A 21 50.26 34.58 -53.45
CA ILE A 21 50.49 33.31 -52.73
C ILE A 21 50.36 33.50 -51.21
N LEU A 22 50.94 34.58 -50.67
CA LEU A 22 50.88 34.92 -49.24
C LEU A 22 49.43 35.16 -48.77
N ALA A 23 48.62 35.86 -49.57
CA ALA A 23 47.21 36.09 -49.26
C ALA A 23 46.38 34.79 -49.25
N LYS A 24 46.72 33.82 -50.11
CA LYS A 24 46.06 32.51 -50.16
C LYS A 24 46.41 31.64 -48.96
N GLN A 25 47.69 31.64 -48.54
CA GLN A 25 48.15 30.93 -47.34
C GLN A 25 47.52 31.52 -46.06
N ALA A 26 47.45 32.85 -45.92
CA ALA A 26 46.80 33.51 -44.79
C ALA A 26 45.30 33.15 -44.68
N LYS A 27 44.56 33.09 -45.79
CA LYS A 27 43.14 32.64 -45.80
C LYS A 27 42.97 31.18 -45.37
N ILE A 28 43.90 30.30 -45.71
CA ILE A 28 43.86 28.89 -45.32
C ILE A 28 44.22 28.74 -43.83
N ALA A 29 45.21 29.50 -43.33
CA ALA A 29 45.56 29.54 -41.91
C ALA A 29 44.37 30.01 -41.06
N ASN A 30 43.73 31.13 -41.41
CA ASN A 30 42.55 31.63 -40.69
C ASN A 30 41.37 30.65 -40.73
N LYS A 31 41.15 29.92 -41.83
CA LYS A 31 40.12 28.86 -41.87
C LYS A 31 40.45 27.70 -40.93
N LYS A 32 41.73 27.30 -40.81
CA LYS A 32 42.14 26.24 -39.87
C LYS A 32 42.02 26.70 -38.41
N ILE A 33 42.40 27.95 -38.11
CA ILE A 33 42.24 28.54 -36.77
C ILE A 33 40.76 28.56 -36.37
N LEU A 34 39.88 29.07 -37.23
CA LEU A 34 38.43 29.11 -36.98
C LEU A 34 37.83 27.70 -36.74
N ILE A 35 38.27 26.68 -37.47
CA ILE A 35 37.84 25.29 -37.25
C ILE A 35 38.32 24.77 -35.89
N ILE A 36 39.56 25.08 -35.49
CA ILE A 36 40.10 24.70 -34.18
C ILE A 36 39.34 25.41 -33.05
N GLU A 37 39.03 26.70 -33.20
CA GLU A 37 38.23 27.47 -32.24
C GLU A 37 36.81 26.90 -32.10
N ILE A 38 36.15 26.54 -33.21
CA ILE A 38 34.83 25.89 -33.19
C ILE A 38 34.89 24.52 -32.51
N ILE A 39 35.91 23.70 -32.81
CA ILE A 39 36.10 22.40 -32.16
C ILE A 39 36.37 22.58 -30.66
N PHE A 40 37.18 23.57 -30.27
CA PHE A 40 37.46 23.87 -28.87
C PHE A 40 36.20 24.38 -28.13
N LEU A 41 35.38 25.21 -28.77
CA LEU A 41 34.08 25.63 -28.24
C LEU A 41 33.11 24.45 -28.10
N LEU A 42 33.07 23.52 -29.06
CA LEU A 42 32.27 22.30 -28.97
C LEU A 42 32.74 21.38 -27.83
N ILE A 43 34.04 21.12 -27.73
CA ILE A 43 34.62 20.29 -26.66
C ILE A 43 34.41 20.93 -25.30
N SER A 44 34.70 22.23 -25.15
CA SER A 44 34.47 22.96 -23.89
C SER A 44 32.98 23.03 -23.53
N SER A 45 32.08 23.16 -24.51
CA SER A 45 30.62 23.05 -24.28
C SER A 45 30.22 21.66 -23.81
N ILE A 46 30.74 20.59 -24.42
CA ILE A 46 30.49 19.21 -24.00
C ILE A 46 31.08 18.93 -22.61
N VAL A 47 32.25 19.50 -22.29
CA VAL A 47 32.89 19.41 -20.96
C VAL A 47 32.10 20.21 -19.93
N LEU A 48 31.60 21.41 -20.26
CA LEU A 48 30.71 22.21 -19.42
C LEU A 48 29.36 21.53 -19.21
N ILE A 49 28.78 20.89 -20.22
CA ILE A 49 27.56 20.08 -20.09
C ILE A 49 27.83 18.85 -19.22
N LYS A 50 28.95 18.14 -19.40
CA LYS A 50 29.32 17.00 -18.53
C LYS A 50 29.66 17.42 -17.10
N LEU A 51 30.23 18.60 -16.89
CA LEU A 51 30.46 19.18 -15.56
C LEU A 51 29.14 19.64 -14.95
N TYR A 52 28.26 20.29 -15.71
CA TYR A 52 26.93 20.69 -15.27
C TYR A 52 26.08 19.47 -14.88
N LEU A 53 26.09 18.40 -15.68
CA LEU A 53 25.48 17.11 -15.35
C LEU A 53 26.18 16.36 -14.21
N LYS A 54 27.38 16.77 -13.79
CA LYS A 54 28.08 16.27 -12.58
C LYS A 54 27.89 17.15 -11.34
N VAL A 55 27.40 18.38 -11.51
CA VAL A 55 27.33 19.44 -10.49
C VAL A 55 25.88 19.83 -10.17
N VAL A 56 24.95 19.61 -11.10
CA VAL A 56 23.58 19.25 -10.73
C VAL A 56 23.70 17.86 -10.10
N PRO A 57 23.45 17.70 -8.79
CA PRO A 57 23.35 16.36 -8.24
C PRO A 57 22.18 15.64 -8.93
N ASP A 58 22.45 14.41 -9.39
CA ASP A 58 21.40 13.43 -9.68
C ASP A 58 20.69 13.09 -8.36
N GLU A 59 19.83 14.01 -7.91
CA GLU A 59 18.92 13.79 -6.78
C GLU A 59 17.76 12.91 -7.24
N THR A 60 18.07 11.69 -7.66
CA THR A 60 17.23 10.58 -7.20
C THR A 60 17.21 10.68 -5.69
N PHE A 61 16.02 10.80 -5.10
CA PHE A 61 15.93 10.75 -3.65
C PHE A 61 16.37 9.34 -3.25
N LEU A 62 17.49 9.23 -2.53
CA LEU A 62 17.99 7.97 -2.01
C LEU A 62 17.49 7.76 -0.59
N ALA A 63 17.33 6.49 -0.21
CA ALA A 63 17.16 6.11 1.18
C ALA A 63 18.39 6.52 2.02
N PHE A 64 18.18 6.72 3.31
CA PHE A 64 19.23 7.06 4.27
C PHE A 64 20.39 6.05 4.19
N ASN A 65 21.62 6.58 4.02
CA ASN A 65 22.85 5.84 3.69
C ASN A 65 22.72 4.94 2.45
N GLY A 66 22.57 5.57 1.27
CA GLY A 66 22.36 4.93 -0.04
C GLY A 66 23.38 3.85 -0.45
N SER A 67 23.18 2.65 0.07
CA SER A 67 23.67 1.32 -0.35
C SER A 67 23.13 0.27 0.62
N ASP A 68 22.93 0.65 1.89
CA ASP A 68 22.57 -0.25 2.98
C ASP A 68 21.04 -0.24 3.21
N THR A 69 20.30 -0.59 2.15
CA THR A 69 18.98 -1.20 2.31
C THR A 69 19.23 -2.57 2.94
N PHE A 70 18.89 -2.76 4.22
CA PHE A 70 19.34 -3.91 4.99
C PHE A 70 18.82 -5.22 4.36
N PRO A 71 19.68 -6.01 3.71
CA PRO A 71 19.20 -6.96 2.73
C PRO A 71 18.86 -8.31 3.38
N ASN A 72 17.57 -8.62 3.44
CA ASN A 72 16.99 -9.97 3.61
C ASN A 72 17.02 -10.58 5.03
N ASP A 73 16.29 -9.98 5.96
CA ASP A 73 15.94 -10.59 7.27
C ASP A 73 14.76 -11.57 7.20
N LEU A 74 14.17 -11.83 6.02
CA LEU A 74 13.18 -12.92 5.90
C LEU A 74 13.88 -14.26 6.18
N PRO A 75 13.28 -15.20 6.96
CA PRO A 75 13.96 -16.41 7.45
C PRO A 75 14.51 -17.41 6.40
N LEU A 76 14.45 -17.11 5.10
CA LEU A 76 14.74 -18.01 3.99
C LEU A 76 15.49 -17.33 2.81
N GLY A 77 16.18 -16.21 3.06
CA GLY A 77 17.10 -15.59 2.09
C GLY A 77 16.44 -15.00 0.82
N ASN A 78 17.25 -14.76 -0.22
CA ASN A 78 16.90 -14.02 -1.43
C ASN A 78 15.73 -14.60 -2.29
N GLN A 79 15.16 -15.75 -1.93
CA GLN A 79 14.23 -16.52 -2.76
C GLN A 79 12.95 -16.94 -2.01
N TYR A 80 12.45 -16.09 -1.10
CA TYR A 80 11.20 -16.38 -0.38
C TYR A 80 9.97 -16.22 -1.28
N TRP A 81 9.55 -17.31 -1.92
CA TRP A 81 8.29 -17.42 -2.66
C TRP A 81 7.09 -17.60 -1.74
N SER A 82 6.00 -16.87 -1.97
CA SER A 82 4.69 -17.07 -1.32
C SER A 82 3.58 -16.30 -2.08
N SER A 83 2.37 -16.21 -1.52
CA SER A 83 1.24 -15.44 -2.06
C SER A 83 1.41 -13.91 -1.93
N LEU A 84 2.57 -13.40 -2.31
CA LEU A 84 3.02 -12.00 -2.11
C LEU A 84 2.57 -11.04 -3.22
N VAL A 85 1.48 -11.40 -3.92
CA VAL A 85 0.85 -10.64 -5.00
C VAL A 85 -0.64 -10.49 -4.68
N SER A 86 -0.93 -9.85 -3.55
CA SER A 86 -2.28 -9.79 -2.95
C SER A 86 -3.34 -9.12 -3.84
N GLY A 87 -2.92 -8.28 -4.80
CA GLY A 87 -3.79 -7.66 -5.79
C GLY A 87 -4.38 -8.65 -6.82
N HIS A 88 -3.84 -9.85 -6.96
CA HIS A 88 -4.43 -10.93 -7.78
C HIS A 88 -5.37 -11.76 -6.92
N TYR A 89 -6.39 -12.40 -7.53
CA TYR A 89 -7.24 -13.33 -6.78
C TYR A 89 -6.45 -14.50 -6.21
N PHE A 90 -5.56 -15.09 -7.01
CA PHE A 90 -4.56 -16.07 -6.57
C PHE A 90 -3.31 -15.94 -7.44
N GLY A 91 -2.14 -15.95 -6.81
CA GLY A 91 -0.84 -15.94 -7.47
C GLY A 91 0.29 -16.02 -6.45
N LEU A 92 1.48 -16.41 -6.92
CA LEU A 92 2.72 -16.50 -6.15
C LEU A 92 3.80 -15.63 -6.79
N ARG A 93 4.66 -15.02 -5.96
CA ARG A 93 5.90 -14.37 -6.38
C ARG A 93 6.98 -14.51 -5.30
N SER A 94 8.24 -14.31 -5.67
CA SER A 94 9.34 -14.18 -4.70
C SER A 94 9.41 -12.77 -4.10
N ALA A 95 9.82 -12.68 -2.83
CA ALA A 95 10.20 -11.44 -2.16
C ALA A 95 11.55 -10.87 -2.67
N SER A 96 11.69 -10.70 -3.99
CA SER A 96 12.94 -10.35 -4.67
C SER A 96 12.67 -9.30 -5.77
N PRO A 97 13.59 -8.35 -6.04
CA PRO A 97 13.43 -7.36 -7.09
C PRO A 97 13.11 -7.98 -8.46
N LYS A 98 12.12 -7.42 -9.18
CA LYS A 98 11.67 -7.87 -10.51
C LYS A 98 11.34 -9.38 -10.59
N SER A 99 10.92 -9.99 -9.48
CA SER A 99 10.67 -11.43 -9.42
C SER A 99 9.53 -11.86 -10.36
N PRO A 100 9.63 -13.02 -11.02
CA PRO A 100 8.54 -13.58 -11.81
C PRO A 100 7.26 -13.76 -10.99
N ILE A 101 6.12 -13.70 -11.67
CA ILE A 101 4.79 -13.95 -11.10
C ILE A 101 4.20 -15.20 -11.75
N VAL A 102 3.75 -16.16 -10.93
CA VAL A 102 2.94 -17.30 -11.34
C VAL A 102 1.51 -17.08 -10.85
N SER A 103 0.52 -17.09 -11.74
CA SER A 103 -0.85 -16.66 -11.39
C SER A 103 -1.89 -17.22 -12.36
N MET A 104 -3.17 -16.94 -12.07
CA MET A 104 -4.30 -17.39 -12.88
C MET A 104 -5.25 -16.26 -13.29
N MET A 105 -6.02 -16.50 -14.34
CA MET A 105 -7.22 -15.76 -14.73
C MET A 105 -8.36 -16.76 -15.01
N TRP A 106 -9.62 -16.35 -14.94
CA TRP A 106 -10.73 -17.19 -15.40
C TRP A 106 -11.89 -16.41 -15.99
N PHE A 107 -12.70 -17.08 -16.81
CA PHE A 107 -13.95 -16.55 -17.37
C PHE A 107 -14.93 -17.66 -17.76
N ARG A 108 -16.21 -17.29 -17.88
CA ARG A 108 -17.23 -18.07 -18.59
C ARG A 108 -17.15 -17.72 -20.08
N ASN A 109 -17.30 -18.67 -20.98
CA ASN A 109 -17.31 -18.46 -22.44
C ASN A 109 -18.62 -17.81 -22.91
N GLN A 110 -18.98 -16.69 -22.29
CA GLN A 110 -20.22 -15.96 -22.51
C GLN A 110 -19.92 -14.46 -22.46
N ILE A 111 -20.40 -13.73 -23.46
CA ILE A 111 -20.35 -12.27 -23.48
C ILE A 111 -21.45 -11.73 -22.55
N GLU A 112 -21.08 -10.80 -21.69
CA GLU A 112 -21.96 -10.07 -20.79
C GLU A 112 -21.78 -8.58 -21.04
N ASN A 113 -22.86 -7.83 -21.31
CA ASN A 113 -22.80 -6.38 -21.57
C ASN A 113 -21.76 -5.97 -22.66
N ASN A 114 -21.67 -6.76 -23.74
CA ASN A 114 -20.72 -6.62 -24.86
C ASN A 114 -19.23 -6.83 -24.50
N VAL A 115 -18.89 -7.31 -23.30
CA VAL A 115 -17.53 -7.71 -22.92
C VAL A 115 -17.45 -9.19 -22.55
N LEU A 116 -16.28 -9.80 -22.69
CA LEU A 116 -15.98 -11.09 -22.06
C LEU A 116 -15.36 -10.79 -20.69
N PRO A 117 -16.06 -11.06 -19.57
CA PRO A 117 -15.56 -10.64 -18.27
C PRO A 117 -14.49 -11.64 -17.79
N ILE A 118 -13.21 -11.24 -17.89
CA ILE A 118 -12.05 -12.00 -17.40
C ILE A 118 -11.68 -11.53 -15.99
N ARG A 119 -11.68 -12.47 -15.04
CA ARG A 119 -11.26 -12.26 -13.64
C ARG A 119 -9.76 -12.50 -13.52
N HIS A 120 -9.04 -11.61 -12.83
CA HIS A 120 -7.58 -11.69 -12.70
C HIS A 120 -7.12 -10.93 -11.45
N TRP A 121 -7.15 -9.60 -11.53
CA TRP A 121 -7.01 -8.69 -10.40
C TRP A 121 -8.26 -8.69 -9.51
N CYS A 122 -8.07 -8.59 -8.19
CA CYS A 122 -9.15 -8.31 -7.25
C CYS A 122 -9.76 -6.94 -7.59
N GLN A 123 -11.06 -6.91 -7.92
CA GLN A 123 -11.82 -5.73 -8.32
C GLN A 123 -13.25 -5.82 -7.74
N HIS A 124 -13.88 -4.69 -7.37
CA HIS A 124 -15.27 -4.70 -6.88
C HIS A 124 -16.26 -4.94 -8.02
N GLU A 125 -15.90 -4.42 -9.20
CA GLU A 125 -16.64 -4.46 -10.45
C GLU A 125 -16.89 -5.89 -10.96
N ASP A 126 -16.07 -6.86 -10.53
CA ASP A 126 -16.21 -8.27 -10.89
C ASP A 126 -17.48 -8.93 -10.32
N GLY A 127 -18.08 -8.34 -9.27
CA GLY A 127 -19.33 -8.78 -8.67
C GLY A 127 -19.25 -10.15 -7.98
N LEU A 128 -18.08 -10.56 -7.49
CA LEU A 128 -17.91 -11.85 -6.80
C LEU A 128 -18.70 -11.89 -5.50
N LYS A 129 -19.44 -12.99 -5.27
CA LYS A 129 -20.22 -13.21 -4.05
C LYS A 129 -19.32 -13.20 -2.82
N ARG A 130 -18.14 -13.82 -2.92
CA ARG A 130 -17.11 -13.84 -1.87
C ARG A 130 -15.77 -14.30 -2.44
N PHE A 131 -14.66 -13.72 -2.02
CA PHE A 131 -13.34 -14.34 -2.08
C PHE A 131 -12.62 -14.18 -0.75
N ILE A 132 -12.10 -15.26 -0.18
CA ILE A 132 -11.57 -15.22 1.19
C ILE A 132 -10.47 -16.27 1.39
N TRP A 133 -9.33 -15.88 1.97
CA TRP A 133 -8.41 -16.85 2.58
C TRP A 133 -9.10 -17.49 3.78
N ASN A 134 -9.34 -18.80 3.72
CA ASN A 134 -9.76 -19.57 4.88
C ASN A 134 -8.58 -19.70 5.84
N TYR A 135 -7.40 -20.06 5.30
CA TYR A 135 -6.14 -20.20 6.01
C TYR A 135 -5.03 -19.56 5.17
N ASN A 136 -4.09 -18.84 5.79
CA ASN A 136 -2.84 -18.41 5.16
C ASN A 136 -1.81 -18.01 6.24
N ASP A 137 -0.62 -18.61 6.21
CA ASP A 137 0.51 -18.26 7.07
C ASP A 137 1.79 -17.90 6.28
N LEU A 138 1.63 -17.59 4.99
CA LEU A 138 2.65 -17.48 3.95
C LEU A 138 3.47 -18.75 3.64
N ASN A 139 3.40 -19.81 4.45
CA ASN A 139 4.02 -21.10 4.16
C ASN A 139 3.04 -22.11 3.57
N PHE A 140 1.76 -21.97 3.89
CA PHE A 140 0.65 -22.55 3.15
C PHE A 140 -0.50 -21.54 3.05
N GLY A 141 -1.47 -21.85 2.20
CA GLY A 141 -2.74 -21.15 2.15
C GLY A 141 -3.84 -22.01 1.56
N HIS A 142 -5.07 -21.69 1.95
CA HIS A 142 -6.31 -22.25 1.40
C HIS A 142 -7.33 -21.11 1.30
N GLN A 143 -7.82 -20.86 0.10
CA GLN A 143 -8.74 -19.79 -0.25
C GLN A 143 -9.94 -20.37 -1.00
N THR A 144 -11.11 -19.79 -0.72
CA THR A 144 -12.34 -20.06 -1.47
C THR A 144 -12.80 -18.80 -2.19
N ILE A 145 -13.22 -18.97 -3.45
CA ILE A 145 -13.76 -17.94 -4.32
C ILE A 145 -15.12 -18.43 -4.84
N TYR A 146 -16.14 -17.59 -4.68
CA TYR A 146 -17.50 -17.80 -5.17
C TYR A 146 -17.82 -16.76 -6.24
N ASP A 147 -17.66 -17.16 -7.50
CA ASP A 147 -18.08 -16.41 -8.67
C ASP A 147 -19.41 -17.02 -9.14
N ARG A 148 -20.55 -16.46 -8.71
CA ARG A 148 -21.91 -16.99 -8.99
C ARG A 148 -22.00 -18.51 -8.70
N ASN A 149 -22.20 -19.32 -9.74
CA ASN A 149 -22.26 -20.79 -9.70
C ASN A 149 -20.88 -21.49 -9.62
N LEU A 150 -19.79 -20.80 -9.96
CA LEU A 150 -18.44 -21.33 -9.90
C LEU A 150 -17.88 -21.20 -8.48
N HIS A 151 -17.62 -22.36 -7.88
CA HIS A 151 -16.90 -22.51 -6.63
C HIS A 151 -15.46 -22.90 -6.97
N ILE A 152 -14.52 -21.97 -6.76
CA ILE A 152 -13.09 -22.16 -7.00
C ILE A 152 -12.41 -22.24 -5.63
N ASN A 153 -11.67 -23.31 -5.38
CA ASN A 153 -10.77 -23.43 -4.23
C ASN A 153 -9.33 -23.46 -4.72
N THR A 154 -8.52 -22.56 -4.17
CA THR A 154 -7.08 -22.48 -4.42
C THR A 154 -6.35 -22.77 -3.12
N SER A 155 -5.32 -23.61 -3.18
CA SER A 155 -4.44 -23.87 -2.04
C SER A 155 -2.99 -23.93 -2.47
N PHE A 156 -2.05 -23.66 -1.57
CA PHE A 156 -0.63 -23.87 -1.79
C PHE A 156 0.06 -24.34 -0.50
N ILE A 157 1.15 -25.10 -0.64
CA ILE A 157 2.00 -25.57 0.46
C ILE A 157 3.46 -25.47 0.01
N LYS A 158 4.29 -24.82 0.82
CA LYS A 158 5.75 -24.85 0.72
C LYS A 158 6.27 -26.02 1.56
N PHE A 159 6.72 -27.08 0.90
CA PHE A 159 7.25 -28.25 1.60
C PHE A 159 8.66 -27.98 2.14
N ASN A 160 9.47 -27.26 1.37
CA ASN A 160 10.82 -26.81 1.73
C ASN A 160 11.21 -25.62 0.83
N GLN A 161 12.49 -25.24 0.82
CA GLN A 161 13.01 -24.15 -0.03
C GLN A 161 12.97 -24.47 -1.53
N ASN A 162 12.93 -25.75 -1.91
CA ASN A 162 13.07 -26.20 -3.30
C ASN A 162 11.75 -26.64 -3.95
N ILE A 163 10.67 -26.86 -3.18
CA ILE A 163 9.41 -27.39 -3.72
C ILE A 163 8.18 -26.69 -3.10
N ILE A 164 7.35 -26.14 -3.99
CA ILE A 164 6.03 -25.58 -3.68
C ILE A 164 4.99 -26.33 -4.53
N ARG A 165 3.92 -26.81 -3.90
CA ARG A 165 2.75 -27.36 -4.60
C ARG A 165 1.54 -26.48 -4.38
N ALA A 166 0.74 -26.26 -5.42
CA ALA A 166 -0.56 -25.64 -5.32
C ALA A 166 -1.62 -26.51 -6.00
N GLN A 167 -2.87 -26.35 -5.61
CA GLN A 167 -4.00 -27.06 -6.19
C GLN A 167 -5.14 -26.07 -6.46
N ILE A 168 -5.76 -26.22 -7.62
CA ILE A 168 -6.89 -25.40 -8.08
C ILE A 168 -8.03 -26.36 -8.40
N LYS A 169 -9.07 -26.38 -7.57
CA LYS A 169 -10.32 -27.12 -7.83
C LYS A 169 -11.42 -26.14 -8.22
N ILE A 170 -12.04 -26.35 -9.37
CA ILE A 170 -13.17 -25.56 -9.86
C ILE A 170 -14.37 -26.47 -10.04
N ILE A 171 -15.54 -26.06 -9.53
CA ILE A 171 -16.80 -26.78 -9.64
C ILE A 171 -17.93 -25.80 -9.98
N ASP A 172 -18.67 -26.07 -11.05
CA ASP A 172 -19.99 -25.51 -11.31
C ASP A 172 -21.02 -26.20 -10.41
N THR A 173 -21.38 -25.50 -9.32
CA THR A 173 -22.30 -26.02 -8.30
C THR A 173 -23.73 -26.20 -8.78
N GLU A 174 -24.11 -25.56 -9.89
CA GLU A 174 -25.47 -25.62 -10.47
C GLU A 174 -25.52 -26.55 -11.69
N ASN A 175 -24.38 -27.09 -12.15
CA ASN A 175 -24.26 -27.95 -13.33
C ASN A 175 -24.95 -27.37 -14.58
N LEU A 176 -24.73 -26.09 -14.85
CA LEU A 176 -25.37 -25.36 -15.96
C LEU A 176 -24.85 -25.82 -17.36
N ASN A 177 -23.87 -26.73 -17.40
CA ASN A 177 -23.17 -27.20 -18.60
C ASN A 177 -22.56 -26.05 -19.44
N GLN A 178 -22.29 -24.92 -18.79
CA GLN A 178 -21.64 -23.77 -19.41
C GLN A 178 -20.16 -24.07 -19.65
N LEU A 179 -19.59 -23.48 -20.70
CA LEU A 179 -18.18 -23.60 -21.00
C LEU A 179 -17.39 -22.58 -20.19
N ASN A 180 -16.48 -23.08 -19.37
CA ASN A 180 -15.64 -22.31 -18.48
C ASN A 180 -14.19 -22.35 -18.98
N SER A 181 -13.40 -21.34 -18.62
CA SER A 181 -11.99 -21.29 -18.96
C SER A 181 -11.17 -20.75 -17.80
N ILE A 182 -10.10 -21.47 -17.48
CA ILE A 182 -9.01 -20.98 -16.65
C ILE A 182 -7.79 -20.74 -17.55
N ILE A 183 -7.08 -19.66 -17.28
CA ILE A 183 -5.77 -19.35 -17.86
C ILE A 183 -4.74 -19.41 -16.74
N LEU A 184 -3.74 -20.26 -16.87
CA LEU A 184 -2.61 -20.39 -15.96
C LEU A 184 -1.40 -19.79 -16.63
N TYR A 185 -0.62 -18.96 -15.93
CA TYR A 185 0.47 -18.24 -16.57
C TYR A 185 1.67 -18.01 -15.66
N SER A 186 2.81 -17.74 -16.29
CA SER A 186 3.97 -17.13 -15.66
C SER A 186 4.44 -15.92 -16.48
N ALA A 187 4.79 -14.83 -15.80
CA ALA A 187 5.28 -13.60 -16.40
C ALA A 187 6.59 -13.15 -15.72
N ILE A 188 7.52 -12.61 -16.50
CA ILE A 188 8.84 -12.15 -16.03
C ILE A 188 9.03 -10.64 -16.27
N GLU A 189 9.57 -9.93 -15.28
CA GLU A 189 9.83 -8.47 -15.38
C GLU A 189 11.28 -8.13 -15.80
N SER A 190 12.23 -9.04 -15.55
CA SER A 190 13.65 -8.75 -15.72
C SER A 190 14.14 -9.00 -17.15
N GLU A 191 14.87 -8.03 -17.71
CA GLU A 191 15.65 -8.18 -18.94
C GLU A 191 16.82 -9.18 -18.82
N ASP A 192 17.06 -9.77 -17.65
CA ASP A 192 18.03 -10.87 -17.45
C ASP A 192 17.38 -12.26 -17.32
N ASP A 193 16.06 -12.35 -17.12
CA ASP A 193 15.36 -13.60 -16.81
C ASP A 193 14.79 -14.28 -18.08
N LEU A 194 14.74 -15.61 -18.15
CA LEU A 194 14.21 -16.33 -19.32
C LEU A 194 13.05 -17.23 -18.95
N ILE A 195 12.02 -17.26 -19.79
CA ILE A 195 10.90 -18.18 -19.68
C ILE A 195 10.67 -18.88 -21.02
N TYR A 196 10.46 -20.20 -20.99
CA TYR A 196 10.02 -20.96 -22.15
C TYR A 196 9.14 -22.14 -21.76
N SER A 197 8.23 -22.48 -22.67
CA SER A 197 7.48 -23.73 -22.65
C SER A 197 8.32 -24.91 -23.10
N ILE A 198 8.15 -26.05 -22.44
CA ILE A 198 8.51 -27.35 -23.01
C ILE A 198 7.22 -27.98 -23.49
N ASP A 199 7.07 -28.09 -24.82
CA ASP A 199 5.91 -28.71 -25.46
C ASP A 199 5.93 -30.23 -25.13
N PRO A 200 4.96 -30.76 -24.36
CA PRO A 200 5.01 -32.13 -23.89
C PRO A 200 4.24 -33.06 -24.85
N ASP A 201 4.77 -34.27 -25.07
CA ASP A 201 4.06 -35.35 -25.79
C ASP A 201 2.76 -35.81 -25.10
N SER A 202 2.50 -35.32 -23.88
CA SER A 202 1.34 -35.66 -23.04
C SER A 202 0.34 -34.51 -23.03
N ASN A 203 -0.92 -34.81 -23.37
CA ASN A 203 -2.00 -33.84 -23.33
C ASN A 203 -2.15 -33.16 -21.95
N ASP A 204 -1.99 -33.89 -20.84
CA ASP A 204 -2.47 -33.47 -19.51
C ASP A 204 -1.42 -32.86 -18.59
N LEU A 205 -0.21 -32.64 -19.09
CA LEU A 205 0.85 -31.92 -18.42
C LEU A 205 1.21 -30.67 -19.23
N ILE A 206 1.47 -29.56 -18.55
CA ILE A 206 2.05 -28.34 -19.12
C ILE A 206 3.35 -28.09 -18.35
N THR A 207 4.45 -27.80 -19.05
CA THR A 207 5.75 -27.56 -18.43
C THR A 207 6.33 -26.23 -18.87
N LEU A 208 6.67 -25.37 -17.92
CA LEU A 208 7.40 -24.12 -18.11
C LEU A 208 8.74 -24.19 -17.39
N LYS A 209 9.82 -23.76 -18.02
CA LYS A 209 11.09 -23.48 -17.32
C LYS A 209 11.31 -21.98 -17.22
N VAL A 210 11.68 -21.54 -16.03
CA VAL A 210 12.00 -20.15 -15.71
C VAL A 210 13.40 -20.07 -15.13
N PHE A 211 14.22 -19.21 -15.71
CA PHE A 211 15.56 -18.88 -15.26
C PHE A 211 15.50 -17.47 -14.70
N SER A 212 15.58 -17.33 -13.38
CA SER A 212 15.51 -16.03 -12.72
C SER A 212 16.76 -15.72 -11.91
N SER A 213 17.38 -14.59 -12.27
CA SER A 213 18.54 -14.03 -11.60
C SER A 213 18.25 -13.62 -10.15
N SER A 214 17.01 -13.17 -9.86
CA SER A 214 16.60 -12.72 -8.51
C SER A 214 15.78 -13.75 -7.73
N ALA A 215 14.98 -14.57 -8.40
CA ALA A 215 14.03 -15.48 -7.74
C ALA A 215 14.43 -16.97 -7.79
N GLY A 216 15.57 -17.30 -8.42
CA GLY A 216 16.06 -18.66 -8.61
C GLY A 216 15.50 -19.35 -9.86
N ASN A 217 16.19 -20.39 -10.33
CA ASN A 217 15.76 -21.18 -11.49
C ASN A 217 14.76 -22.25 -11.05
N TYR A 218 13.64 -22.37 -11.74
CA TYR A 218 12.61 -23.37 -11.45
C TYR A 218 11.95 -23.94 -12.71
N THR A 219 11.49 -25.19 -12.57
CA THR A 219 10.53 -25.79 -13.51
C THR A 219 9.15 -25.76 -12.85
N LEU A 220 8.15 -25.30 -13.60
CA LEU A 220 6.76 -25.20 -13.20
C LEU A 220 5.93 -26.18 -14.04
N TYR A 221 5.24 -27.08 -13.35
CA TYR A 221 4.35 -28.06 -13.94
C TYR A 221 2.91 -27.69 -13.60
N PHE A 222 2.02 -27.67 -14.60
CA PHE A 222 0.57 -27.72 -14.38
C PHE A 222 0.05 -29.05 -14.89
N LYS A 223 -0.43 -29.91 -14.00
CA LYS A 223 -0.96 -31.23 -14.29
C LYS A 223 -2.47 -31.21 -14.09
N ILE A 224 -3.22 -31.52 -15.13
CA ILE A 224 -4.66 -31.78 -14.98
C ILE A 224 -4.80 -33.18 -14.39
N THR A 225 -5.36 -33.28 -13.19
CA THR A 225 -5.53 -34.55 -12.47
C THR A 225 -6.94 -35.09 -12.54
N ASP A 226 -7.93 -34.22 -12.74
CA ASP A 226 -9.33 -34.60 -12.94
C ASP A 226 -10.10 -33.48 -13.67
N GLY A 227 -11.18 -33.80 -14.39
CA GLY A 227 -12.03 -32.80 -15.05
C GLY A 227 -12.55 -33.12 -16.45
N GLU A 228 -13.62 -32.42 -16.85
CA GLU A 228 -14.23 -32.51 -18.18
C GLU A 228 -13.52 -31.59 -19.18
N LEU A 229 -12.37 -32.02 -19.70
CA LEU A 229 -11.58 -31.26 -20.66
C LEU A 229 -12.26 -31.17 -22.04
N ILE A 230 -12.41 -29.94 -22.55
CA ILE A 230 -12.98 -29.64 -23.87
C ILE A 230 -11.90 -29.20 -24.88
N ALA A 231 -11.05 -28.26 -24.49
CA ALA A 231 -10.01 -27.70 -25.35
C ALA A 231 -8.84 -27.13 -24.55
N LYS A 232 -7.69 -26.99 -25.20
CA LYS A 232 -6.48 -26.34 -24.69
C LYS A 232 -5.94 -25.36 -25.73
N SER A 233 -5.34 -24.28 -25.29
CA SER A 233 -4.47 -23.44 -26.11
C SER A 233 -3.45 -22.69 -25.28
N HIS A 234 -2.51 -22.01 -25.93
CA HIS A 234 -1.46 -21.22 -25.30
C HIS A 234 -1.33 -19.85 -25.97
N LEU A 235 -0.65 -18.95 -25.26
CA LEU A 235 -0.21 -17.65 -25.73
C LEU A 235 1.23 -17.43 -25.29
N HIS A 236 2.12 -17.22 -26.25
CA HIS A 236 3.47 -16.71 -26.09
C HIS A 236 3.50 -15.26 -26.57
N THR A 237 3.80 -14.31 -25.69
CA THR A 237 3.82 -12.89 -26.08
C THR A 237 4.67 -12.03 -25.13
N ASN A 238 4.70 -10.73 -25.43
CA ASN A 238 5.29 -9.69 -24.59
C ASN A 238 4.21 -8.77 -24.01
N SER A 239 4.34 -8.46 -22.72
CA SER A 239 3.38 -7.64 -21.96
C SER A 239 4.05 -7.01 -20.73
N THR A 240 3.54 -5.88 -20.25
CA THR A 240 3.85 -5.37 -18.90
C THR A 240 2.90 -5.99 -17.88
N LEU A 241 3.28 -6.06 -16.61
CA LEU A 241 2.43 -6.71 -15.59
C LEU A 241 1.04 -6.06 -15.46
N ASP A 242 0.94 -4.75 -15.69
CA ASP A 242 -0.31 -3.99 -15.69
C ASP A 242 -1.23 -4.26 -16.89
N GLN A 243 -0.76 -5.00 -17.90
CA GLN A 243 -1.47 -5.24 -19.17
C GLN A 243 -1.65 -6.73 -19.50
N LEU A 244 -1.39 -7.65 -18.57
CA LEU A 244 -1.48 -9.10 -18.83
C LEU A 244 -2.89 -9.52 -19.29
N LYS A 245 -3.94 -8.95 -18.68
CA LYS A 245 -5.34 -9.22 -19.04
C LYS A 245 -5.67 -8.67 -20.43
N GLU A 246 -5.17 -7.49 -20.76
CA GLU A 246 -5.31 -6.83 -22.06
C GLU A 246 -4.57 -7.60 -23.16
N SER A 247 -3.35 -8.09 -22.90
CA SER A 247 -2.61 -8.97 -23.80
C SER A 247 -3.33 -10.29 -24.05
N VAL A 248 -3.99 -10.88 -23.03
CA VAL A 248 -4.90 -12.03 -23.22
C VAL A 248 -6.08 -11.64 -24.11
N MET A 249 -6.80 -10.55 -23.79
CA MET A 249 -7.98 -10.11 -24.56
C MET A 249 -7.67 -9.83 -26.04
N ASN A 250 -6.53 -9.20 -26.33
CA ASN A 250 -6.09 -8.88 -27.69
C ASN A 250 -5.75 -10.14 -28.52
N ASN A 251 -5.41 -11.26 -27.88
CA ASN A 251 -5.09 -12.53 -28.53
C ASN A 251 -6.22 -13.56 -28.47
N LEU A 252 -7.39 -13.21 -27.92
CA LEU A 252 -8.58 -14.05 -27.94
C LEU A 252 -9.22 -14.14 -29.33
N PHE A 253 -9.80 -15.29 -29.63
CA PHE A 253 -10.59 -15.50 -30.84
C PHE A 253 -11.69 -16.54 -30.65
N ILE A 254 -12.66 -16.52 -31.57
CA ILE A 254 -13.76 -17.49 -31.59
C ILE A 254 -13.36 -18.69 -32.44
N PHE A 255 -13.16 -19.84 -31.80
CA PHE A 255 -12.99 -21.14 -32.45
C PHE A 255 -14.36 -21.81 -32.65
N LYS A 256 -14.61 -22.34 -33.86
CA LYS A 256 -15.88 -22.97 -34.26
C LYS A 256 -15.70 -24.40 -34.83
N GLY A 257 -14.63 -25.09 -34.44
CA GLY A 257 -14.24 -26.40 -35.00
C GLY A 257 -14.58 -27.61 -34.13
N HIS A 258 -15.28 -27.44 -33.00
CA HIS A 258 -15.56 -28.53 -32.08
C HIS A 258 -16.90 -29.23 -32.40
N PRO A 259 -16.99 -30.57 -32.46
CA PRO A 259 -18.15 -31.28 -33.03
C PRO A 259 -19.53 -30.98 -32.41
N ASN A 260 -19.55 -30.60 -31.13
CA ASN A 260 -20.77 -30.37 -30.35
C ASN A 260 -20.85 -28.97 -29.70
N ILE A 261 -20.03 -28.01 -30.14
CA ILE A 261 -19.96 -26.67 -29.52
C ILE A 261 -19.87 -25.59 -30.61
N ASP A 262 -20.83 -24.66 -30.61
CA ASP A 262 -20.97 -23.60 -31.62
C ASP A 262 -19.79 -22.61 -31.66
N SER A 263 -19.25 -22.27 -30.49
CA SER A 263 -18.18 -21.30 -30.34
C SER A 263 -17.46 -21.43 -28.99
N ILE A 264 -16.13 -21.37 -29.00
CA ILE A 264 -15.25 -21.29 -27.82
C ILE A 264 -14.38 -20.04 -27.97
N PHE A 265 -14.20 -19.26 -26.91
CA PHE A 265 -13.18 -18.20 -26.87
C PHE A 265 -11.84 -18.83 -26.51
N MET A 266 -10.84 -18.74 -27.39
CA MET A 266 -9.53 -19.34 -27.21
C MET A 266 -8.42 -18.29 -27.40
N ILE A 267 -7.34 -18.36 -26.61
CA ILE A 267 -6.10 -17.61 -26.86
C ILE A 267 -5.25 -18.31 -27.94
N SER A 268 -4.42 -17.58 -28.68
CA SER A 268 -3.46 -18.15 -29.64
C SER A 268 -2.32 -17.19 -29.99
N ASP A 269 -1.17 -17.76 -30.33
CA ASP A 269 -0.01 -17.13 -30.98
C ASP A 269 -0.34 -16.64 -32.42
N ARG A 270 -1.26 -15.69 -32.53
CA ARG A 270 -1.78 -15.22 -33.82
C ARG A 270 -0.75 -14.45 -34.63
N ASP A 271 0.18 -13.79 -33.95
CA ASP A 271 1.21 -12.98 -34.59
C ASP A 271 2.57 -13.71 -34.60
N ARG A 272 2.70 -14.65 -35.54
CA ARG A 272 3.94 -15.41 -35.76
C ARG A 272 5.14 -14.56 -36.22
N SER A 273 4.97 -13.25 -36.40
CA SER A 273 6.07 -12.35 -36.72
C SER A 273 7.06 -12.16 -35.55
N PHE A 274 6.64 -12.50 -34.33
CA PHE A 274 7.43 -12.36 -33.10
C PHE A 274 8.15 -13.66 -32.65
N LEU A 275 8.22 -14.70 -33.48
CA LEU A 275 8.86 -15.97 -33.11
C LEU A 275 10.39 -15.86 -32.88
N ASP A 276 11.03 -14.77 -33.34
CA ASP A 276 12.44 -14.43 -33.05
C ASP A 276 12.59 -13.47 -31.85
N GLU A 277 11.50 -12.96 -31.26
CA GLU A 277 11.56 -12.12 -30.06
C GLU A 277 11.39 -12.95 -28.78
N ARG A 278 12.16 -12.57 -27.75
CA ARG A 278 12.07 -13.16 -26.42
C ARG A 278 10.70 -12.84 -25.81
N ASN A 279 9.93 -13.87 -25.46
CA ASN A 279 8.68 -13.74 -24.73
C ASN A 279 8.93 -13.50 -23.24
N ASN A 280 8.14 -12.63 -22.63
CA ASN A 280 8.14 -12.38 -21.19
C ASN A 280 6.83 -12.84 -20.50
N PHE A 281 5.82 -13.23 -21.27
CA PHE A 281 4.53 -13.70 -20.78
C PHE A 281 4.14 -14.99 -21.51
N ILE A 282 3.98 -16.09 -20.76
CA ILE A 282 3.46 -17.36 -21.28
C ILE A 282 2.22 -17.78 -20.49
N ALA A 283 1.12 -17.98 -21.21
CA ALA A 283 -0.19 -18.31 -20.64
C ALA A 283 -0.80 -19.54 -21.33
N TYR A 284 -1.45 -20.41 -20.56
CA TYR A 284 -2.13 -21.61 -21.02
C TYR A 284 -3.61 -21.58 -20.64
N GLN A 285 -4.48 -21.70 -21.63
CA GLN A 285 -5.91 -21.80 -21.42
C GLN A 285 -6.36 -23.26 -21.39
N ILE A 286 -7.17 -23.61 -20.40
CA ILE A 286 -7.87 -24.88 -20.28
C ILE A 286 -9.37 -24.59 -20.31
N VAL A 287 -10.08 -25.18 -21.28
CA VAL A 287 -11.54 -25.07 -21.43
C VAL A 287 -12.18 -26.33 -20.87
N PHE A 288 -13.16 -26.16 -19.99
CA PHE A 288 -13.87 -27.24 -19.30
C PHE A 288 -15.37 -26.94 -19.17
N GLN A 289 -16.17 -27.93 -18.77
CA GLN A 289 -17.60 -27.73 -18.47
C GLN A 289 -17.86 -27.68 -16.96
N LYS A 290 -18.13 -28.81 -16.31
CA LYS A 290 -18.64 -28.81 -14.92
C LYS A 290 -17.54 -28.65 -13.87
N PHE A 291 -16.41 -29.33 -14.01
CA PHE A 291 -15.37 -29.32 -13.00
C PHE A 291 -13.97 -29.54 -13.60
N LEU A 292 -12.97 -29.11 -12.85
CA LEU A 292 -11.56 -29.21 -13.20
C LEU A 292 -10.70 -29.19 -11.92
N THR A 293 -9.75 -30.12 -11.82
CA THR A 293 -8.68 -30.10 -10.81
C THR A 293 -7.33 -30.00 -11.51
N ILE A 294 -6.55 -28.99 -11.13
CA ILE A 294 -5.18 -28.79 -11.58
C ILE A 294 -4.27 -28.83 -10.36
N ASP A 295 -3.26 -29.68 -10.41
CA ASP A 295 -2.11 -29.64 -9.50
C ASP A 295 -0.99 -28.85 -10.17
N MET A 296 -0.43 -27.88 -9.44
CA MET A 296 0.70 -27.06 -9.84
C MET A 296 1.91 -27.45 -8.98
N GLU A 297 3.02 -27.80 -9.60
CA GLU A 297 4.28 -28.07 -8.89
C GLU A 297 5.38 -27.13 -9.37
N MET A 298 6.04 -26.43 -8.45
CA MET A 298 7.16 -25.55 -8.73
C MET A 298 8.41 -26.10 -8.04
N ILE A 299 9.38 -26.50 -8.85
CA ILE A 299 10.58 -27.25 -8.43
C ILE A 299 11.82 -26.46 -8.80
N PHE A 300 12.62 -26.08 -7.81
CA PHE A 300 13.82 -25.28 -7.98
C PHE A 300 15.06 -26.15 -8.26
N ASN A 301 16.01 -25.58 -9.00
CA ASN A 301 17.37 -26.12 -9.21
C ASN A 301 17.43 -27.57 -9.73
N ASP A 302 16.45 -27.99 -10.54
CA ASP A 302 16.29 -29.36 -11.07
C ASP A 302 16.40 -30.47 -10.00
N PHE A 303 15.92 -30.19 -8.77
CA PHE A 303 15.91 -31.16 -7.66
C PHE A 303 15.04 -32.39 -7.97
N GLU A 304 15.56 -33.60 -7.76
CA GLU A 304 14.80 -34.84 -8.01
C GLU A 304 13.64 -34.98 -7.00
N ALA A 305 12.40 -34.81 -7.49
CA ALA A 305 11.17 -34.88 -6.71
C ALA A 305 10.81 -36.28 -6.16
N ALA A 306 11.71 -37.26 -6.27
CA ALA A 306 11.46 -38.68 -6.03
C ALA A 306 10.92 -38.96 -4.61
N GLU A 307 11.41 -38.26 -3.59
CA GLU A 307 10.95 -38.45 -2.20
C GLU A 307 9.60 -37.79 -1.90
N LEU A 308 9.20 -36.76 -2.65
CA LEU A 308 7.97 -35.99 -2.41
C LEU A 308 6.72 -36.56 -3.10
N ASN A 309 6.87 -37.50 -4.03
CA ASN A 309 5.75 -38.26 -4.61
C ASN A 309 5.05 -39.20 -3.61
N LEU A 310 5.60 -39.37 -2.41
CA LEU A 310 5.01 -40.15 -1.32
C LEU A 310 4.11 -39.33 -0.38
N ILE A 311 4.20 -37.99 -0.40
CA ILE A 311 3.45 -37.13 0.53
C ILE A 311 2.10 -36.75 -0.08
N ASN A 312 1.01 -37.15 0.58
CA ASN A 312 -0.35 -36.82 0.19
C ASN A 312 -0.65 -35.34 0.47
N TYR A 313 -0.86 -34.56 -0.60
CA TYR A 313 -1.12 -33.12 -0.54
C TYR A 313 -2.36 -32.76 0.29
N GLU A 314 -3.46 -33.53 0.17
CA GLU A 314 -4.69 -33.24 0.90
C GLU A 314 -4.55 -33.51 2.40
N GLN A 315 -3.79 -34.55 2.76
CA GLN A 315 -3.48 -34.84 4.17
C GLN A 315 -2.60 -33.76 4.78
N GLU A 316 -1.51 -33.37 4.12
CA GLU A 316 -0.64 -32.27 4.56
C GLU A 316 -1.45 -30.97 4.71
N LEU A 317 -2.35 -30.64 3.77
CA LEU A 317 -3.18 -29.44 3.84
C LEU A 317 -4.08 -29.45 5.09
N LEU A 318 -4.69 -30.59 5.43
CA LEU A 318 -5.50 -30.75 6.63
C LEU A 318 -4.67 -30.63 7.92
N GLU A 319 -3.47 -31.22 7.95
CA GLU A 319 -2.55 -31.12 9.08
C GLU A 319 -2.08 -29.66 9.30
N ARG A 320 -1.82 -28.92 8.22
CA ARG A 320 -1.50 -27.48 8.26
C ARG A 320 -2.67 -26.63 8.75
N CYS A 321 -3.89 -26.90 8.30
CA CYS A 321 -5.10 -26.21 8.80
C CYS A 321 -5.28 -26.45 10.30
N LYS A 322 -5.14 -27.70 10.77
CA LYS A 322 -5.21 -28.05 12.20
C LYS A 322 -4.13 -27.35 13.04
N SER A 323 -2.89 -27.33 12.56
CA SER A 323 -1.78 -26.63 13.24
C SER A 323 -2.01 -25.11 13.30
N PHE A 324 -2.62 -24.52 12.25
CA PHE A 324 -3.04 -23.12 12.26
C PHE A 324 -4.12 -22.87 13.31
N ASP A 325 -5.15 -23.73 13.40
CA ASP A 325 -6.22 -23.62 14.39
C ASP A 325 -5.69 -23.73 15.84
N GLU A 326 -4.82 -24.70 16.09
CA GLU A 326 -4.12 -24.85 17.39
C GLU A 326 -3.29 -23.62 17.74
N LYS A 327 -2.52 -23.07 16.78
CA LYS A 327 -1.75 -21.84 16.97
C LYS A 327 -2.67 -20.63 17.23
N PHE A 328 -3.79 -20.52 16.52
CA PHE A 328 -4.74 -19.43 16.66
C PHE A 328 -5.39 -19.39 18.05
N GLU A 329 -5.86 -20.53 18.56
CA GLU A 329 -6.42 -20.59 19.92
C GLU A 329 -5.35 -20.36 20.99
N ASN A 330 -4.12 -20.86 20.80
CA ASN A 330 -3.01 -20.59 21.73
C ASN A 330 -2.66 -19.09 21.83
N ILE A 331 -2.83 -18.31 20.77
CA ILE A 331 -2.50 -16.87 20.76
C ILE A 331 -3.67 -16.01 21.26
N PHE A 332 -4.90 -16.30 20.83
CA PHE A 332 -6.05 -15.42 21.06
C PHE A 332 -7.04 -15.93 22.12
N SER A 333 -6.98 -17.21 22.47
CA SER A 333 -7.80 -17.87 23.50
C SER A 333 -9.29 -17.62 23.36
N MET A 334 -9.82 -17.77 22.14
CA MET A 334 -11.19 -17.43 21.77
C MET A 334 -12.21 -18.43 22.31
N GLU A 335 -11.91 -19.73 22.26
CA GLU A 335 -12.75 -20.78 22.88
C GLU A 335 -12.81 -20.57 24.40
N ASN A 336 -11.65 -20.34 25.03
CA ASN A 336 -11.55 -20.07 26.47
C ASN A 336 -12.28 -18.78 26.90
N LYS A 337 -12.45 -17.82 25.99
CA LYS A 337 -13.25 -16.60 26.20
C LYS A 337 -14.74 -16.77 25.89
N GLY A 338 -15.18 -17.97 25.51
CA GLY A 338 -16.60 -18.30 25.29
C GLY A 338 -17.16 -17.83 23.96
N PHE A 339 -16.33 -17.56 22.94
CA PHE A 339 -16.81 -17.27 21.59
C PHE A 339 -17.30 -18.53 20.89
N SER A 340 -18.34 -18.40 20.05
CA SER A 340 -18.87 -19.49 19.24
C SER A 340 -17.96 -19.87 18.07
N ASN A 341 -18.09 -21.10 17.56
CA ASN A 341 -17.31 -21.61 16.43
C ASN A 341 -17.40 -20.73 15.17
N GLU A 342 -18.56 -20.09 14.95
CA GLU A 342 -18.78 -19.13 13.86
C GLU A 342 -17.98 -17.84 14.08
N MET A 343 -17.90 -17.34 15.31
CA MET A 343 -17.10 -16.16 15.67
C MET A 343 -15.60 -16.47 15.62
N ILE A 344 -15.18 -17.67 16.03
CA ILE A 344 -13.80 -18.16 15.89
C ILE A 344 -13.44 -18.23 14.40
N THR A 345 -14.32 -18.80 13.57
CA THR A 345 -14.14 -18.85 12.11
C THR A 345 -14.06 -17.45 11.49
N PHE A 346 -14.89 -16.51 11.93
CA PHE A 346 -14.82 -15.09 11.55
C PHE A 346 -13.44 -14.48 11.85
N SER A 347 -12.97 -14.58 13.10
CA SER A 347 -11.66 -14.05 13.51
C SER A 347 -10.50 -14.74 12.78
N ARG A 348 -10.56 -16.07 12.62
CA ARG A 348 -9.55 -16.87 11.92
C ARG A 348 -9.44 -16.52 10.43
N SER A 349 -10.58 -16.35 9.75
CA SER A 349 -10.59 -15.87 8.37
C SER A 349 -10.01 -14.46 8.26
N ILE A 350 -10.32 -13.55 9.18
CA ILE A 350 -9.72 -12.21 9.19
C ILE A 350 -8.19 -12.29 9.35
N MET A 351 -7.68 -13.09 10.29
CA MET A 351 -6.25 -13.30 10.48
C MET A 351 -5.59 -13.81 9.20
N SER A 352 -6.22 -14.79 8.54
CA SER A 352 -5.74 -15.39 7.29
C SER A 352 -5.74 -14.41 6.11
N ASN A 353 -6.66 -13.44 6.08
CA ASN A 353 -6.67 -12.41 5.02
C ASN A 353 -5.77 -11.20 5.35
N MET A 354 -5.45 -10.94 6.62
CA MET A 354 -4.35 -10.05 7.00
C MET A 354 -3.02 -10.60 6.48
N ILE A 355 -2.70 -11.86 6.81
CA ILE A 355 -1.46 -12.51 6.35
C ILE A 355 -1.45 -12.70 4.83
N GLY A 356 -2.55 -13.21 4.25
CA GLY A 356 -2.72 -13.34 2.80
C GLY A 356 -2.91 -12.01 2.04
N GLY A 357 -2.82 -10.87 2.75
CA GLY A 357 -2.69 -9.52 2.19
C GLY A 357 -1.24 -9.03 2.11
N ILE A 358 -0.29 -9.70 2.78
CA ILE A 358 1.13 -9.35 2.72
C ILE A 358 1.64 -9.48 1.29
N SER A 359 2.42 -8.51 0.83
CA SER A 359 2.90 -8.44 -0.54
C SER A 359 4.29 -7.81 -0.62
N TYR A 360 4.97 -8.14 -1.72
CA TYR A 360 6.27 -7.61 -2.05
C TYR A 360 6.17 -6.71 -3.29
N PHE A 361 6.67 -5.49 -3.15
CA PHE A 361 6.67 -4.48 -4.19
C PHE A 361 8.10 -3.99 -4.47
N TYR A 362 8.38 -3.66 -5.73
CA TYR A 362 9.68 -3.12 -6.16
C TYR A 362 9.46 -2.09 -7.27
N GLY A 363 10.25 -1.01 -7.27
CA GLY A 363 10.22 -0.02 -8.33
C GLY A 363 10.48 1.40 -7.84
N THR A 364 9.92 2.39 -8.52
CA THR A 364 10.08 3.82 -8.19
C THR A 364 8.74 4.51 -7.94
N SER A 365 8.69 5.33 -6.89
CA SER A 365 7.58 6.27 -6.61
C SER A 365 7.88 7.65 -7.21
N LEU A 366 6.91 8.58 -7.20
CA LEU A 366 7.13 9.99 -7.53
C LEU A 366 7.06 10.86 -6.28
N VAL A 367 8.09 11.69 -6.04
CA VAL A 367 8.20 12.55 -4.85
C VAL A 367 8.51 13.98 -5.24
N LYS A 368 7.81 14.94 -4.61
CA LYS A 368 8.11 16.37 -4.67
C LYS A 368 8.56 16.85 -3.28
N SER A 369 9.74 17.47 -3.21
CA SER A 369 10.30 18.01 -1.96
C SER A 369 10.33 19.55 -1.97
N PRO A 370 10.60 20.21 -0.82
CA PRO A 370 10.90 21.66 -0.78
C PRO A 370 12.07 22.09 -1.68
N HIS A 371 12.99 21.16 -1.98
CA HIS A 371 14.20 21.41 -2.75
C HIS A 371 13.99 21.20 -4.26
N SER A 372 12.91 20.52 -4.68
CA SER A 372 12.63 20.23 -6.09
C SER A 372 11.46 21.05 -6.66
N LYS A 373 11.67 21.69 -7.81
CA LYS A 373 10.59 22.42 -8.52
C LYS A 373 9.52 21.48 -9.09
N LEU A 374 9.94 20.31 -9.56
CA LEU A 374 9.11 19.26 -10.15
C LEU A 374 9.19 17.98 -9.31
N PRO A 375 8.19 17.09 -9.39
CA PRO A 375 8.31 15.73 -8.88
C PRO A 375 9.49 15.00 -9.53
N LYS A 376 10.23 14.21 -8.76
CA LYS A 376 11.34 13.37 -9.20
C LYS A 376 11.06 11.89 -8.83
N PRO A 377 11.66 10.91 -9.53
CA PRO A 377 11.63 9.52 -9.09
C PRO A 377 12.27 9.32 -7.71
N TYR A 378 11.65 8.48 -6.89
CA TYR A 378 12.17 8.00 -5.61
C TYR A 378 12.47 6.50 -5.72
N GLY A 379 13.72 6.10 -5.45
CA GLY A 379 14.20 4.73 -5.60
C GLY A 379 15.11 4.49 -6.81
N PRO A 380 15.25 3.24 -7.28
CA PRO A 380 14.39 2.10 -6.94
C PRO A 380 14.48 1.69 -5.46
N ILE A 381 13.32 1.33 -4.90
CA ILE A 381 13.16 0.81 -3.54
C ILE A 381 12.32 -0.48 -3.58
N GLN A 382 12.39 -1.24 -2.50
CA GLN A 382 11.57 -2.43 -2.25
C GLN A 382 10.75 -2.26 -0.99
N LEU A 383 9.57 -2.87 -0.94
CA LEU A 383 8.71 -2.87 0.23
C LEU A 383 8.02 -4.24 0.40
N LEU A 384 8.28 -4.90 1.52
CA LEU A 384 7.43 -5.96 2.06
C LEU A 384 6.45 -5.33 3.06
N THR A 385 5.15 -5.51 2.85
CA THR A 385 4.10 -4.85 3.66
C THR A 385 2.79 -5.63 3.60
N ALA A 386 1.96 -5.54 4.63
CA ALA A 386 0.53 -5.81 4.46
C ALA A 386 -0.14 -4.68 3.66
N VAL A 387 -1.38 -4.91 3.22
CA VAL A 387 -2.15 -3.96 2.41
C VAL A 387 -3.54 -3.74 3.02
N PRO A 388 -4.11 -2.52 3.02
CA PRO A 388 -5.41 -2.27 3.65
C PRO A 388 -6.56 -3.07 3.01
N SER A 389 -6.52 -3.22 1.68
CA SER A 389 -7.46 -4.04 0.92
C SER A 389 -6.86 -4.55 -0.39
N ARG A 390 -7.08 -5.84 -0.67
CA ARG A 390 -6.66 -6.51 -1.92
C ARG A 390 -7.29 -5.92 -3.18
N SER A 391 -8.53 -5.44 -3.09
CA SER A 391 -9.30 -4.96 -4.25
C SER A 391 -8.88 -3.55 -4.69
N PHE A 392 -8.81 -2.61 -3.73
CA PHE A 392 -8.70 -1.18 -4.03
C PHE A 392 -7.35 -0.57 -3.59
N PHE A 393 -6.74 -1.13 -2.54
CA PHE A 393 -5.51 -0.64 -1.91
C PHE A 393 -4.37 -1.68 -1.87
N PRO A 394 -4.05 -2.45 -2.93
CA PRO A 394 -2.97 -3.46 -2.88
C PRO A 394 -1.59 -2.81 -3.00
N ARG A 395 -1.22 -2.00 -2.00
CA ARG A 395 0.02 -1.22 -1.89
C ARG A 395 0.23 -0.79 -0.43
N GLY A 396 1.43 -0.34 -0.09
CA GLY A 396 1.77 0.07 1.27
C GLY A 396 1.18 1.43 1.66
N PHE A 397 0.56 1.51 2.83
CA PHE A 397 0.13 2.75 3.48
C PHE A 397 0.74 2.84 4.89
N LEU A 398 1.38 3.96 5.21
CA LEU A 398 2.29 4.08 6.36
C LEU A 398 1.60 3.91 7.71
N TRP A 399 0.53 4.66 7.96
CA TRP A 399 -0.20 4.58 9.22
C TRP A 399 -1.07 3.31 9.34
N ASP A 400 -1.65 2.83 8.24
CA ASP A 400 -2.34 1.53 8.17
C ASP A 400 -1.42 0.39 8.61
N GLU A 401 -0.19 0.34 8.09
CA GLU A 401 0.71 -0.78 8.34
C GLU A 401 1.02 -0.95 9.82
N ALA A 402 1.22 0.13 10.57
CA ALA A 402 1.45 0.04 12.00
C ALA A 402 0.27 -0.63 12.75
N PHE A 403 -0.98 -0.40 12.31
CA PHE A 403 -2.16 -1.11 12.81
C PHE A 403 -2.19 -2.58 12.36
N HIS A 404 -1.75 -2.90 11.13
CA HIS A 404 -1.56 -4.29 10.68
C HIS A 404 -0.58 -5.03 11.59
N GLN A 405 0.55 -4.38 11.90
CA GLN A 405 1.62 -4.95 12.70
C GLN A 405 1.26 -5.16 14.18
N LEU A 406 0.27 -4.44 14.72
CA LEU A 406 -0.30 -4.78 16.04
C LEU A 406 -0.91 -6.18 16.08
N LEU A 407 -1.41 -6.70 14.96
CA LEU A 407 -1.95 -8.06 14.85
C LEU A 407 -0.88 -9.06 14.37
N ILE A 408 -0.10 -8.70 13.35
CA ILE A 408 0.92 -9.60 12.77
C ILE A 408 1.99 -9.96 13.80
N SER A 409 2.41 -9.04 14.68
CA SER A 409 3.38 -9.31 15.76
C SER A 409 2.94 -10.38 16.76
N LEU A 410 1.63 -10.57 16.96
CA LEU A 410 1.10 -11.65 17.82
C LEU A 410 1.18 -13.02 17.12
N TRP A 411 1.06 -13.04 15.79
CA TRP A 411 1.10 -14.25 14.98
C TRP A 411 2.52 -14.70 14.63
N ASP A 412 3.36 -13.77 14.18
CA ASP A 412 4.75 -14.00 13.85
C ASP A 412 5.57 -12.71 14.14
N PRO A 413 6.21 -12.64 15.32
CA PRO A 413 7.02 -11.50 15.71
C PRO A 413 8.19 -11.23 14.75
N ASN A 414 8.75 -12.27 14.12
CA ASN A 414 9.90 -12.12 13.23
C ASN A 414 9.47 -11.55 11.88
N LEU A 415 8.39 -12.07 11.29
CA LEU A 415 7.76 -11.46 10.10
C LEU A 415 7.40 -9.99 10.34
N SER A 416 6.85 -9.68 11.53
CA SER A 416 6.55 -8.30 11.91
C SER A 416 7.79 -7.41 11.98
N LYS A 417 8.86 -7.90 12.63
CA LYS A 417 10.17 -7.22 12.68
C LYS A 417 10.77 -6.99 11.29
N THR A 418 10.64 -7.95 10.36
CA THR A 418 11.10 -7.81 8.97
C THR A 418 10.30 -6.76 8.19
N ILE A 419 8.98 -6.71 8.36
CA ILE A 419 8.12 -5.72 7.67
C ILE A 419 8.39 -4.30 8.19
N ILE A 420 8.48 -4.12 9.51
CA ILE A 420 8.85 -2.81 10.12
C ILE A 420 10.21 -2.34 9.60
N LYS A 421 11.19 -3.24 9.50
CA LYS A 421 12.50 -2.95 8.91
C LYS A 421 12.39 -2.49 7.45
N SER A 422 11.58 -3.18 6.63
CA SER A 422 11.34 -2.80 5.23
C SER A 422 10.73 -1.40 5.08
N TRP A 423 9.89 -0.96 6.03
CA TRP A 423 9.34 0.39 6.05
C TRP A 423 10.34 1.47 6.49
N PHE A 424 11.27 1.15 7.39
CA PHE A 424 12.31 2.10 7.80
C PHE A 424 13.49 2.17 6.81
N ASP A 425 13.70 1.14 6.00
CA ASP A 425 14.66 1.18 4.90
C ASP A 425 14.27 2.18 3.79
N ILE A 426 12.98 2.55 3.68
CA ILE A 426 12.49 3.60 2.79
C ILE A 426 12.39 4.99 3.46
N ILE A 427 13.08 5.20 4.58
CA ILE A 427 13.32 6.55 5.13
C ILE A 427 14.34 7.28 4.24
N ASN A 428 14.02 8.50 3.81
CA ASN A 428 14.93 9.36 3.04
C ASN A 428 15.99 10.04 3.93
N ASN A 429 16.96 10.73 3.31
CA ASN A 429 18.02 11.45 4.03
C ASN A 429 17.51 12.53 5.02
N ASP A 430 16.32 13.10 4.81
CA ASP A 430 15.72 14.10 5.69
C ASP A 430 15.02 13.47 6.91
N GLY A 431 14.82 12.15 6.90
CA GLY A 431 14.01 11.41 7.89
C GLY A 431 12.54 11.22 7.49
N TRP A 432 12.13 11.56 6.26
CA TRP A 432 10.75 11.39 5.78
C TRP A 432 10.47 9.97 5.25
N ILE A 433 9.21 9.53 5.36
CA ILE A 433 8.66 8.30 4.78
C ILE A 433 7.41 8.65 3.95
N PRO A 434 7.24 8.13 2.72
CA PRO A 434 6.00 8.30 1.97
C PRO A 434 4.78 7.73 2.72
N ARG A 435 3.68 8.51 2.79
CA ARG A 435 2.40 8.03 3.38
C ARG A 435 1.78 6.87 2.61
N GLU A 436 2.00 6.84 1.30
CA GLU A 436 1.46 5.88 0.34
C GLU A 436 2.60 5.50 -0.62
N VAL A 437 2.91 4.20 -0.70
CA VAL A 437 4.10 3.67 -1.38
C VAL A 437 3.66 2.93 -2.64
N ILE A 438 3.84 3.58 -3.79
CA ILE A 438 3.34 3.15 -5.10
C ILE A 438 4.53 2.69 -5.95
N LEU A 439 4.74 1.37 -6.04
CA LEU A 439 5.92 0.76 -6.66
C LEU A 439 5.51 -0.30 -7.69
N GLY A 440 6.16 -0.29 -8.84
CA GLY A 440 5.80 -1.13 -9.99
C GLY A 440 4.60 -0.60 -10.77
N ASP A 441 4.37 -1.14 -11.96
CA ASP A 441 3.36 -0.58 -12.87
C ASP A 441 1.92 -1.01 -12.50
N GLU A 442 1.74 -2.21 -11.95
CA GLU A 442 0.45 -2.67 -11.41
C GLU A 442 -0.08 -1.73 -10.29
N ALA A 443 0.81 -1.25 -9.41
CA ALA A 443 0.44 -0.34 -8.34
C ALA A 443 0.07 1.05 -8.88
N LYS A 444 0.79 1.55 -9.90
CA LYS A 444 0.49 2.83 -10.55
C LYS A 444 -0.83 2.78 -11.32
N ALA A 445 -1.14 1.67 -11.99
CA ALA A 445 -2.37 1.48 -12.75
C ALA A 445 -3.64 1.58 -11.87
N ARG A 446 -3.52 1.29 -10.56
CA ARG A 446 -4.61 1.39 -9.57
C ARG A 446 -4.71 2.73 -8.86
N VAL A 447 -3.95 3.76 -9.26
CA VAL A 447 -3.92 5.06 -8.58
C VAL A 447 -4.20 6.20 -9.57
N PRO A 448 -5.24 7.04 -9.32
CA PRO A 448 -5.48 8.25 -10.10
C PRO A 448 -4.24 9.16 -10.13
N ARG A 449 -4.00 9.83 -11.26
CA ARG A 449 -2.73 10.52 -11.55
C ARG A 449 -2.39 11.63 -10.54
N GLU A 450 -3.41 12.26 -9.98
CA GLU A 450 -3.36 13.28 -8.94
C GLU A 450 -2.78 12.77 -7.61
N PHE A 451 -2.90 11.47 -7.29
CA PHE A 451 -2.41 10.86 -6.06
C PHE A 451 -1.05 10.15 -6.20
N LEU A 452 -0.53 10.02 -7.43
CA LEU A 452 0.78 9.40 -7.69
C LEU A 452 1.96 10.19 -7.06
N VAL A 453 1.83 11.51 -6.93
CA VAL A 453 2.89 12.39 -6.42
C VAL A 453 2.81 12.52 -4.90
N GLN A 454 3.81 11.96 -4.21
CA GLN A 454 3.97 12.12 -2.77
C GLN A 454 4.73 13.40 -2.45
N HIS A 455 4.41 14.05 -1.32
CA HIS A 455 4.98 15.33 -0.91
C HIS A 455 5.81 15.18 0.36
N SER A 456 7.12 15.45 0.32
CA SER A 456 8.00 15.23 1.49
C SER A 456 7.89 16.27 2.61
N THR A 457 6.99 17.25 2.44
CA THR A 457 6.52 18.15 3.50
C THR A 457 5.43 17.53 4.36
N ASN A 458 4.72 16.54 3.84
CA ASN A 458 3.50 16.02 4.46
C ASN A 458 3.83 14.78 5.28
N GLY A 459 3.40 14.79 6.55
CA GLY A 459 3.52 13.63 7.43
C GLY A 459 2.37 12.63 7.25
N ASN A 460 2.38 11.63 8.12
CA ASN A 460 1.28 10.70 8.38
C ASN A 460 1.33 10.32 9.86
N PRO A 461 0.24 9.92 10.54
CA PRO A 461 0.30 9.51 11.94
C PRO A 461 1.45 8.53 12.22
N PRO A 462 2.36 8.80 13.17
CA PRO A 462 3.53 7.97 13.42
C PRO A 462 3.18 6.74 14.27
N VAL A 463 2.16 6.00 13.84
CA VAL A 463 1.53 4.88 14.57
C VAL A 463 2.52 3.76 14.87
N PHE A 464 3.61 3.62 14.10
CA PHE A 464 4.65 2.63 14.40
C PHE A 464 5.23 2.72 15.82
N PHE A 465 5.19 3.90 16.48
CA PHE A 465 5.57 3.97 17.90
C PHE A 465 4.64 3.15 18.81
N LEU A 466 3.35 3.03 18.49
CA LEU A 466 2.42 2.16 19.20
C LEU A 466 2.77 0.67 19.01
N THR A 467 3.13 0.29 17.79
CA THR A 467 3.58 -1.06 17.44
C THR A 467 4.90 -1.41 18.16
N LEU A 468 5.87 -0.49 18.12
CA LEU A 468 7.16 -0.65 18.81
C LEU A 468 6.98 -0.73 20.33
N GLU A 469 6.06 0.06 20.91
CA GLU A 469 5.68 -0.07 22.32
C GLU A 469 5.16 -1.47 22.63
N SER A 470 4.22 -1.98 21.82
CA SER A 470 3.69 -3.35 21.96
C SER A 470 4.79 -4.42 21.85
N LEU A 471 5.73 -4.30 20.91
CA LEU A 471 6.84 -5.25 20.75
C LEU A 471 7.84 -5.21 21.91
N ILE A 472 8.11 -4.03 22.47
CA ILE A 472 9.01 -3.87 23.63
C ILE A 472 8.37 -4.42 24.90
N ASP A 473 7.09 -4.08 25.14
CA ASP A 473 6.39 -4.46 26.37
C ASP A 473 6.06 -5.97 26.43
N ASN A 474 6.05 -6.67 25.27
CA ASN A 474 5.94 -8.14 25.18
C ASN A 474 7.31 -8.85 25.01
N ASP A 475 8.43 -8.15 25.15
CA ASP A 475 9.81 -8.63 24.95
C ASP A 475 10.08 -9.34 23.60
N GLN A 476 9.38 -8.90 22.54
CA GLN A 476 9.54 -9.39 21.17
C GLN A 476 10.60 -8.60 20.37
N ALA A 477 10.94 -7.40 20.83
CA ALA A 477 11.99 -6.54 20.30
C ALA A 477 13.28 -6.68 21.13
N ASP A 478 14.26 -7.41 20.58
CA ASP A 478 15.60 -7.62 21.13
C ASP A 478 16.53 -6.40 20.93
N ASP A 479 17.59 -6.32 21.73
CA ASP A 479 18.54 -5.18 21.74
C ASP A 479 19.26 -5.01 20.39
N GLU A 480 19.53 -6.11 19.66
CA GLU A 480 20.22 -6.06 18.37
C GLU A 480 19.31 -5.47 17.29
N TRP A 481 18.09 -5.99 17.15
CA TRP A 481 17.11 -5.46 16.20
C TRP A 481 16.73 -4.01 16.50
N LEU A 482 16.51 -3.66 17.78
CA LEU A 482 16.28 -2.28 18.20
C LEU A 482 17.47 -1.37 17.87
N GLY A 483 18.69 -1.84 18.11
CA GLY A 483 19.92 -1.12 17.76
C GLY A 483 20.05 -0.83 16.26
N ASN A 484 19.66 -1.80 15.43
CA ASN A 484 19.68 -1.69 13.97
C ASN A 484 18.67 -0.66 13.43
N ILE A 485 17.45 -0.61 13.98
CA ILE A 485 16.42 0.36 13.52
C ILE A 485 16.56 1.75 14.16
N TYR A 486 17.17 1.86 15.34
CA TYR A 486 17.20 3.11 16.12
C TYR A 486 17.75 4.34 15.37
N PRO A 487 18.83 4.27 14.56
CA PRO A 487 19.31 5.43 13.80
C PRO A 487 18.27 5.97 12.82
N ARG A 488 17.58 5.06 12.11
CA ARG A 488 16.50 5.39 11.15
C ARG A 488 15.30 5.97 11.89
N LEU A 489 14.88 5.35 13.00
CA LEU A 489 13.79 5.81 13.86
C LEU A 489 14.06 7.19 14.48
N LYS A 490 15.29 7.45 14.92
CA LYS A 490 15.73 8.77 15.42
C LYS A 490 15.65 9.84 14.33
N SER A 491 16.00 9.50 13.08
CA SER A 491 15.84 10.40 11.94
C SER A 491 14.36 10.78 11.71
N TRP A 492 13.46 9.80 11.68
CA TRP A 492 12.02 10.01 11.52
C TRP A 492 11.40 10.81 12.68
N TYR A 493 11.76 10.49 13.92
CA TYR A 493 11.37 11.27 15.10
C TYR A 493 11.82 12.74 15.00
N ASN A 494 13.06 12.97 14.58
CA ASN A 494 13.59 14.33 14.41
C ASN A 494 12.88 15.07 13.27
N TRP A 495 12.56 14.38 12.17
CA TRP A 495 11.82 14.96 11.04
C TRP A 495 10.46 15.51 11.45
N PHE A 496 9.71 14.85 12.35
CA PHE A 496 8.47 15.41 12.89
C PHE A 496 8.72 16.69 13.71
N ASN A 497 9.71 16.65 14.61
CA ASN A 497 10.05 17.77 15.49
C ASN A 497 10.58 19.00 14.72
N THR A 498 11.20 18.80 13.55
CA THR A 498 11.68 19.90 12.70
C THR A 498 10.61 20.40 11.71
N THR A 499 9.88 19.51 11.04
CA THR A 499 9.00 19.89 9.92
C THR A 499 7.54 20.12 10.31
N GLN A 500 7.02 19.41 11.32
CA GLN A 500 5.62 19.47 11.74
C GLN A 500 5.40 20.26 13.04
N SER A 501 6.43 20.92 13.57
CA SER A 501 6.34 21.79 14.75
C SER A 501 5.38 22.97 14.52
N GLY A 502 4.71 23.42 15.58
CA GLY A 502 3.92 24.66 15.60
C GLY A 502 4.78 25.86 15.97
N GLN A 503 4.21 27.07 15.91
CA GLN A 503 4.92 28.30 16.27
C GLN A 503 5.20 28.42 17.79
N ILE A 504 4.40 27.75 18.61
CA ILE A 504 4.51 27.73 20.07
C ILE A 504 5.29 26.46 20.49
N PRO A 505 6.26 26.55 21.42
CA PRO A 505 6.97 25.37 21.92
C PRO A 505 6.03 24.26 22.38
N THR A 506 6.37 22.99 22.11
CA THR A 506 5.57 21.78 22.39
C THR A 506 4.24 21.65 21.62
N THR A 507 3.95 22.55 20.68
CA THR A 507 2.81 22.42 19.76
C THR A 507 3.25 21.89 18.40
N PHE A 508 2.31 21.31 17.66
CA PHE A 508 2.53 20.72 16.35
C PHE A 508 1.37 21.03 15.41
N ARG A 509 1.62 21.01 14.09
CA ARG A 509 0.63 21.29 13.04
C ARG A 509 0.92 20.47 11.79
N TRP A 510 -0.10 19.75 11.33
CA TRP A 510 -0.08 19.00 10.08
C TRP A 510 0.15 19.94 8.88
N ARG A 511 1.18 19.66 8.08
CA ARG A 511 1.42 20.36 6.81
C ARG A 511 0.55 19.80 5.68
N GLY A 512 0.34 20.60 4.64
CA GLY A 512 -0.36 20.19 3.42
C GLY A 512 -1.85 20.51 3.34
N ARG A 513 -2.44 21.23 4.31
CA ARG A 513 -3.80 21.79 4.18
C ARG A 513 -3.84 22.88 3.11
N ASN A 514 -4.93 22.96 2.35
CA ASN A 514 -5.10 23.95 1.28
C ASN A 514 -5.76 25.25 1.78
N TYR A 515 -4.96 26.28 2.05
CA TYR A 515 -5.44 27.57 2.56
C TYR A 515 -6.20 28.43 1.52
N THR A 516 -6.07 28.13 0.21
CA THR A 516 -6.78 28.86 -0.86
C THR A 516 -8.04 28.14 -1.36
N SER A 517 -8.47 27.07 -0.68
CA SER A 517 -9.60 26.27 -1.12
C SER A 517 -10.93 27.02 -0.98
N ILE A 518 -11.57 27.29 -2.13
CA ILE A 518 -12.92 27.88 -2.22
C ILE A 518 -13.99 26.89 -2.68
N PHE A 519 -13.62 25.62 -2.91
CA PHE A 519 -14.53 24.55 -3.36
C PHE A 519 -14.85 23.54 -2.25
N GLU A 520 -14.11 23.58 -1.14
CA GLU A 520 -14.26 22.69 0.01
C GLU A 520 -14.93 23.41 1.17
N LEU A 521 -16.00 22.81 1.72
CA LEU A 521 -16.70 23.30 2.93
C LEU A 521 -15.74 23.43 4.13
N ASN A 522 -14.80 22.47 4.26
CA ASN A 522 -13.64 22.57 5.16
C ASN A 522 -12.38 22.02 4.44
N PRO A 523 -11.24 22.75 4.40
CA PRO A 523 -10.07 22.27 3.68
C PRO A 523 -9.48 20.98 4.29
N LYS A 524 -9.28 19.96 3.45
CA LYS A 524 -8.84 18.62 3.89
C LYS A 524 -7.48 18.62 4.62
N THR A 525 -7.27 17.58 5.42
CA THR A 525 -6.03 17.34 6.19
C THR A 525 -5.49 15.92 5.95
N LEU A 526 -5.22 15.57 4.68
CA LEU A 526 -4.77 14.24 4.23
C LEU A 526 -3.53 13.70 4.97
N ALA A 527 -2.68 14.60 5.46
CA ALA A 527 -1.50 14.25 6.25
C ALA A 527 -1.86 13.65 7.63
N SER A 528 -3.07 13.84 8.13
CA SER A 528 -3.50 13.33 9.44
C SER A 528 -4.14 11.94 9.41
N GLY A 529 -4.41 11.38 8.23
CA GLY A 529 -5.24 10.17 8.07
C GLY A 529 -6.75 10.42 8.23
N PHE A 530 -7.14 11.55 8.83
CA PHE A 530 -8.53 12.01 8.90
C PHE A 530 -8.80 13.05 7.80
N ASP A 531 -8.95 12.57 6.57
CA ASP A 531 -8.90 13.37 5.35
C ASP A 531 -9.85 14.59 5.34
N ASP A 532 -11.13 14.39 5.64
CA ASP A 532 -12.19 15.41 5.64
C ASP A 532 -12.68 15.81 7.05
N TYR A 533 -12.04 15.31 8.11
CA TYR A 533 -12.39 15.67 9.49
C TYR A 533 -12.25 17.18 9.67
N PRO A 534 -13.29 17.87 10.16
CA PRO A 534 -13.34 19.32 10.10
C PRO A 534 -12.38 19.95 11.11
N ARG A 535 -11.34 20.64 10.60
CA ARG A 535 -10.40 21.45 11.39
C ARG A 535 -10.72 22.94 11.21
N ALA A 536 -9.80 23.83 11.59
CA ALA A 536 -10.02 25.28 11.44
C ALA A 536 -10.41 25.61 9.99
N THR A 537 -11.52 26.32 9.81
CA THR A 537 -12.07 26.65 8.47
C THR A 537 -11.13 27.47 7.58
N HIS A 538 -10.19 28.21 8.16
CA HIS A 538 -9.20 29.03 7.46
C HIS A 538 -7.80 28.56 7.87
N PRO A 539 -7.17 27.65 7.10
CA PRO A 539 -5.86 27.10 7.43
C PRO A 539 -4.79 28.20 7.51
N SER A 540 -3.90 28.10 8.50
CA SER A 540 -2.94 29.13 8.83
C SER A 540 -1.69 28.55 9.51
N ASP A 541 -0.60 29.32 9.58
CA ASP A 541 0.66 28.80 10.12
C ASP A 541 0.69 28.68 11.66
N ASP A 542 -0.28 29.27 12.34
CA ASP A 542 -0.48 29.33 13.79
C ASP A 542 -1.55 28.34 14.31
N GLU A 543 -2.10 27.48 13.45
CA GLU A 543 -2.91 26.34 13.89
C GLU A 543 -2.08 25.41 14.80
N ILE A 544 -2.72 24.78 15.78
CA ILE A 544 -2.13 23.71 16.58
C ILE A 544 -3.08 22.51 16.65
N HIS A 545 -2.56 21.33 16.33
CA HIS A 545 -3.33 20.10 16.17
C HIS A 545 -3.10 19.15 17.35
N LEU A 546 -4.20 18.82 18.03
CA LEU A 546 -4.22 18.03 19.27
C LEU A 546 -3.73 16.59 19.03
N ASP A 547 -4.27 15.94 18.00
CA ASP A 547 -3.94 14.57 17.62
C ASP A 547 -2.44 14.40 17.36
N LEU A 548 -1.82 15.34 16.64
CA LEU A 548 -0.38 15.32 16.37
C LEU A 548 0.46 15.56 17.63
N ARG A 549 0.03 16.47 18.54
CA ARG A 549 0.71 16.64 19.84
C ARG A 549 0.69 15.35 20.65
N CYS A 550 -0.44 14.65 20.68
CA CYS A 550 -0.60 13.37 21.38
C CYS A 550 0.22 12.23 20.72
N TRP A 551 0.29 12.19 19.38
CA TRP A 551 1.19 11.27 18.67
C TRP A 551 2.66 11.50 19.02
N MET A 552 3.09 12.76 19.12
CA MET A 552 4.46 13.08 19.51
C MET A 552 4.74 12.76 20.98
N ALA A 553 3.75 12.86 21.87
CA ALA A 553 3.88 12.40 23.25
C ALA A 553 4.14 10.88 23.32
N LEU A 554 3.37 10.08 22.57
CA LEU A 554 3.63 8.64 22.42
C LEU A 554 5.04 8.39 21.85
N ALA A 555 5.42 9.09 20.78
CA ALA A 555 6.73 8.94 20.15
C ALA A 555 7.87 9.21 21.15
N SER A 556 7.79 10.27 21.96
CA SER A 556 8.80 10.58 22.98
C SER A 556 8.86 9.51 24.09
N ARG A 557 7.70 8.99 24.55
CA ARG A 557 7.65 7.89 25.52
C ARG A 557 8.38 6.64 25.01
N VAL A 558 8.13 6.28 23.76
CA VAL A 558 8.67 5.07 23.14
C VAL A 558 10.14 5.23 22.78
N MET A 559 10.57 6.39 22.29
CA MET A 559 11.99 6.71 22.11
C MET A 559 12.75 6.62 23.46
N ASN A 560 12.16 7.11 24.56
CA ASN A 560 12.73 6.95 25.90
C ASN A 560 12.83 5.46 26.33
N LYS A 561 11.81 4.64 26.09
CA LYS A 561 11.87 3.18 26.31
C LYS A 561 13.03 2.54 25.52
N ILE A 562 13.18 2.89 24.24
CA ILE A 562 14.22 2.35 23.35
C ILE A 562 15.62 2.73 23.82
N VAL A 563 15.91 4.01 24.09
CA VAL A 563 17.26 4.39 24.58
C VAL A 563 17.58 3.79 25.94
N THR A 564 16.58 3.61 26.81
CA THR A 564 16.74 2.94 28.09
C THR A 564 17.13 1.47 27.90
N LYS A 565 16.40 0.72 27.05
CA LYS A 565 16.71 -0.70 26.73
C LYS A 565 18.10 -0.84 26.09
N LEU A 566 18.42 0.01 25.11
CA LEU A 566 19.73 0.07 24.44
C LEU A 566 20.86 0.68 25.29
N ARG A 567 20.58 1.13 26.52
CA ARG A 567 21.55 1.75 27.46
C ARG A 567 22.24 3.02 26.90
N ILE A 568 21.57 3.70 25.97
CA ILE A 568 22.01 4.95 25.37
C ILE A 568 21.69 6.10 26.35
N LYS A 569 22.70 6.90 26.70
CA LYS A 569 22.54 8.05 27.59
C LYS A 569 22.00 9.27 26.83
N ASP A 570 20.67 9.34 26.70
CA ASP A 570 19.96 10.45 26.03
C ASP A 570 18.65 10.76 26.78
N ASP A 571 18.71 11.63 27.80
CA ASP A 571 17.55 12.05 28.59
C ASP A 571 16.59 12.97 27.82
N SER A 572 16.92 13.41 26.60
CA SER A 572 16.12 14.40 25.86
C SER A 572 14.70 13.92 25.54
N TYR A 573 14.53 12.63 25.22
CA TYR A 573 13.21 12.04 24.98
C TYR A 573 12.37 11.97 26.26
N LYS A 574 13.00 11.72 27.42
CA LYS A 574 12.34 11.69 28.73
C LYS A 574 11.88 13.08 29.14
N GLU A 575 12.74 14.08 29.00
CA GLU A 575 12.41 15.48 29.29
C GLU A 575 11.32 16.04 28.38
N PHE A 576 11.34 15.67 27.08
CA PHE A 576 10.32 16.12 26.15
C PHE A 576 9.00 15.38 26.33
N TYR A 577 9.03 14.07 26.62
CA TYR A 577 7.83 13.32 27.03
C TYR A 577 7.17 13.98 28.25
N ALA A 578 7.94 14.27 29.31
CA ALA A 578 7.41 14.91 30.52
C ALA A 578 6.69 16.24 30.23
N LYS A 579 7.20 17.05 29.28
CA LYS A 579 6.53 18.29 28.83
C LYS A 579 5.26 18.01 28.01
N LEU A 580 5.26 16.96 27.20
CA LEU A 580 4.09 16.59 26.38
C LEU A 580 3.00 15.89 27.19
N SER A 581 3.33 15.14 28.24
CA SER A 581 2.38 14.51 29.17
C SER A 581 1.91 15.43 30.30
N ASP A 582 2.51 16.61 30.47
CA ASP A 582 2.06 17.57 31.48
C ASP A 582 0.60 17.99 31.21
N ASN A 583 -0.28 17.65 32.17
CA ASN A 583 -1.72 17.84 32.05
C ASN A 583 -2.09 19.34 32.08
N GLN A 584 -1.40 20.16 32.87
CA GLN A 584 -1.67 21.60 32.96
C GLN A 584 -1.32 22.30 31.65
N LEU A 585 -0.19 21.95 31.03
CA LEU A 585 0.23 22.48 29.74
C LEU A 585 -0.64 21.96 28.59
N LEU A 586 -1.05 20.69 28.61
CA LEU A 586 -2.01 20.14 27.65
C LEU A 586 -3.36 20.88 27.74
N GLU A 587 -3.87 21.13 28.96
CA GLU A 587 -5.10 21.89 29.17
C GLU A 587 -4.94 23.36 28.74
N GLN A 588 -3.87 24.05 29.12
CA GLN A 588 -3.59 25.42 28.67
C GLN A 588 -3.57 25.54 27.13
N LEU A 589 -2.93 24.58 26.46
CA LEU A 589 -2.77 24.60 25.01
C LEU A 589 -4.03 24.16 24.27
N HIS A 590 -4.80 23.18 24.77
CA HIS A 590 -5.88 22.55 23.99
C HIS A 590 -7.25 22.48 24.66
N TRP A 591 -7.39 22.63 25.98
CA TRP A 591 -8.72 22.59 26.63
C TRP A 591 -9.54 23.85 26.34
N SER A 592 -10.82 23.68 26.03
CA SER A 592 -11.84 24.73 26.03
C SER A 592 -12.82 24.53 27.18
N THR A 593 -12.87 25.49 28.09
CA THR A 593 -13.87 25.56 29.16
C THR A 593 -15.27 25.91 28.62
N GLU A 594 -15.35 26.59 27.47
CA GLU A 594 -16.62 26.92 26.82
C GLU A 594 -17.31 25.68 26.24
N HIS A 595 -16.55 24.82 25.57
CA HIS A 595 -17.08 23.62 24.90
C HIS A 595 -16.87 22.32 25.70
N ASN A 596 -16.23 22.41 26.88
CA ASN A 596 -15.90 21.27 27.75
C ASN A 596 -15.20 20.11 27.03
N MET A 597 -14.17 20.42 26.24
CA MET A 597 -13.35 19.42 25.55
C MET A 597 -11.95 19.93 25.21
N PHE A 598 -11.05 19.01 24.86
CA PHE A 598 -9.81 19.34 24.16
C PHE A 598 -10.09 19.60 22.67
N CYS A 599 -9.43 20.59 22.07
CA CYS A 599 -9.61 21.00 20.68
C CYS A 599 -8.28 21.17 19.93
N ASP A 600 -8.35 21.11 18.60
CA ASP A 600 -7.45 21.90 17.75
C ASP A 600 -7.69 23.41 18.02
N LYS A 601 -6.68 24.26 17.81
CA LYS A 601 -6.85 25.72 17.76
C LYS A 601 -6.39 26.30 16.43
N GLY A 602 -7.09 27.33 15.95
CA GLY A 602 -6.81 27.99 14.68
C GLY A 602 -7.92 28.99 14.30
N HIS A 603 -7.80 29.60 13.12
CA HIS A 603 -8.80 30.56 12.61
C HIS A 603 -10.08 29.86 12.14
N ASN A 604 -11.14 29.95 12.96
CA ASN A 604 -12.40 29.26 12.74
C ASN A 604 -13.58 30.22 12.57
N SER A 605 -14.39 29.99 11.53
CA SER A 605 -15.73 30.54 11.38
C SER A 605 -16.74 29.46 11.77
N ASP A 606 -17.77 29.86 12.51
CA ASP A 606 -18.92 29.03 12.88
C ASP A 606 -19.99 28.98 11.78
N SER A 607 -19.86 29.79 10.73
CA SER A 607 -20.82 29.86 9.62
C SER A 607 -20.13 29.84 8.25
N VAL A 608 -20.06 28.63 7.68
CA VAL A 608 -19.60 28.36 6.32
C VAL A 608 -20.59 27.42 5.63
N GLU A 609 -20.82 27.62 4.33
CA GLU A 609 -21.78 26.83 3.54
C GLU A 609 -21.28 26.64 2.10
N LEU A 610 -21.82 25.65 1.39
CA LEU A 610 -21.61 25.49 -0.06
C LEU A 610 -22.82 26.07 -0.81
N VAL A 611 -22.58 27.07 -1.64
CA VAL A 611 -23.60 27.72 -2.47
C VAL A 611 -23.37 27.36 -3.93
N THR A 612 -24.41 26.92 -4.62
CA THR A 612 -24.37 26.65 -6.07
C THR A 612 -24.95 27.83 -6.84
N GLU A 613 -24.13 28.44 -7.70
CA GLU A 613 -24.52 29.50 -8.61
C GLU A 613 -24.55 28.98 -10.06
N ILE A 614 -25.49 29.48 -10.87
CA ILE A 614 -25.53 29.19 -12.31
C ILE A 614 -24.75 30.30 -13.02
N VAL A 615 -23.61 29.94 -13.59
CA VAL A 615 -22.73 30.85 -14.34
C VAL A 615 -23.07 30.78 -15.83
N ALA A 616 -23.38 31.95 -16.40
CA ALA A 616 -23.66 32.17 -17.82
C ALA A 616 -24.78 31.30 -18.44
N ASP A 617 -25.75 30.86 -17.63
CA ASP A 617 -26.88 29.99 -18.01
C ASP A 617 -26.48 28.58 -18.56
N ILE A 618 -25.24 28.13 -18.35
CA ILE A 618 -24.76 26.82 -18.86
C ILE A 618 -23.98 25.98 -17.83
N TYR A 619 -23.45 26.57 -16.76
CA TYR A 619 -22.57 25.86 -15.82
C TYR A 619 -22.98 26.11 -14.36
N GLU A 620 -23.25 25.04 -13.62
CA GLU A 620 -23.36 25.08 -12.16
C GLU A 620 -21.96 25.14 -11.53
N LEU A 621 -21.70 26.15 -10.72
CA LEU A 621 -20.48 26.30 -9.94
C LEU A 621 -20.83 26.29 -8.46
N THR A 622 -20.28 25.34 -7.70
CA THR A 622 -20.48 25.27 -6.24
C THR A 622 -19.25 25.84 -5.54
N LEU A 623 -19.45 26.91 -4.78
CA LEU A 623 -18.41 27.64 -4.05
C LEU A 623 -18.71 27.65 -2.55
N ARG A 624 -17.66 27.70 -1.73
CA ARG A 624 -17.79 27.93 -0.30
C ARG A 624 -18.02 29.41 -0.02
N GLN A 625 -19.11 29.71 0.68
CA GLN A 625 -19.38 31.01 1.28
C GLN A 625 -18.96 30.99 2.77
N VAL A 626 -18.52 32.15 3.27
CA VAL A 626 -18.14 32.37 4.68
C VAL A 626 -18.95 33.55 5.19
N ASN A 627 -19.90 33.29 6.09
CA ASN A 627 -20.87 34.30 6.53
C ASN A 627 -20.39 35.07 7.76
N HIS A 628 -19.65 34.41 8.65
CA HIS A 628 -19.03 35.04 9.82
C HIS A 628 -17.50 35.10 9.67
N PRO A 629 -16.83 36.20 10.06
CA PRO A 629 -15.38 36.30 9.99
C PRO A 629 -14.71 35.29 10.94
N PRO A 630 -13.58 34.67 10.54
CA PRO A 630 -12.93 33.65 11.37
C PRO A 630 -12.24 34.24 12.60
N VAL A 631 -12.47 33.63 13.76
CA VAL A 631 -11.85 33.98 15.05
C VAL A 631 -10.80 32.92 15.40
N TYR A 632 -9.66 33.33 15.94
CA TYR A 632 -8.67 32.38 16.47
C TYR A 632 -9.14 31.82 17.82
N GLY A 633 -9.35 30.52 17.92
CA GLY A 633 -9.85 29.88 19.14
C GLY A 633 -9.85 28.35 19.06
N CYS A 634 -10.56 27.69 19.98
CA CYS A 634 -10.90 26.27 19.84
C CYS A 634 -11.71 26.06 18.55
N VAL A 635 -11.40 24.98 17.82
CA VAL A 635 -12.25 24.48 16.73
C VAL A 635 -13.25 23.49 17.33
N PRO A 636 -14.56 23.81 17.43
CA PRO A 636 -15.50 23.09 18.28
C PRO A 636 -16.09 21.82 17.64
N ASN A 637 -15.24 21.00 17.01
CA ASN A 637 -15.64 19.78 16.31
C ASN A 637 -15.31 18.52 17.12
N PHE A 638 -16.23 18.11 18.00
CA PHE A 638 -16.07 16.92 18.84
C PHE A 638 -16.15 15.62 18.03
N GLY A 639 -15.15 14.77 18.16
CA GLY A 639 -14.96 13.53 17.40
C GLY A 639 -13.66 12.83 17.79
N TYR A 640 -13.16 11.94 16.93
CA TYR A 640 -11.97 11.12 17.24
C TYR A 640 -10.74 11.95 17.64
N ALA A 641 -10.49 13.10 17.00
CA ALA A 641 -9.33 13.95 17.29
C ALA A 641 -9.30 14.43 18.75
N ASN A 642 -10.47 14.65 19.37
CA ASN A 642 -10.61 15.14 20.75
C ASN A 642 -10.41 14.03 21.79
N LEU A 643 -10.49 12.76 21.39
CA LEU A 643 -10.29 11.60 22.26
C LEU A 643 -8.80 11.22 22.44
N PHE A 644 -7.88 11.87 21.72
CA PHE A 644 -6.45 11.52 21.75
C PHE A 644 -5.79 11.55 23.14
N PRO A 645 -6.09 12.50 24.04
CA PRO A 645 -5.58 12.47 25.41
C PRO A 645 -5.95 11.20 26.20
N LEU A 646 -7.18 10.69 26.02
CA LEU A 646 -7.65 9.42 26.57
C LEU A 646 -6.95 8.24 25.86
N ALA A 647 -6.97 8.22 24.53
CA ALA A 647 -6.48 7.10 23.72
C ALA A 647 -4.98 6.85 23.81
N MET A 648 -4.18 7.88 24.15
CA MET A 648 -2.72 7.78 24.31
C MET A 648 -2.27 7.60 25.77
N ASN A 649 -3.22 7.51 26.71
CA ASN A 649 -2.99 7.45 28.16
C ASN A 649 -2.19 8.66 28.66
N LEU A 650 -2.66 9.88 28.36
CA LEU A 650 -1.98 11.14 28.72
C LEU A 650 -2.64 11.88 29.88
N LEU A 651 -3.88 11.54 30.25
CA LEU A 651 -4.57 12.15 31.39
C LEU A 651 -4.23 11.40 32.68
N GLU A 652 -4.03 12.13 33.77
CA GLU A 652 -3.93 11.51 35.11
C GLU A 652 -5.28 10.85 35.51
N PRO A 653 -5.29 9.76 36.29
CA PRO A 653 -6.52 8.99 36.58
C PRO A 653 -7.58 9.76 37.36
N ASP A 654 -7.20 10.84 38.06
CA ASP A 654 -8.06 11.74 38.82
C ASP A 654 -8.38 13.05 38.06
N ASN A 655 -7.85 13.25 36.85
CA ASN A 655 -8.13 14.46 36.06
C ASN A 655 -9.63 14.53 35.72
N PRO A 656 -10.36 15.58 36.16
CA PRO A 656 -11.81 15.70 35.95
C PRO A 656 -12.22 15.82 34.47
N LYS A 657 -11.28 16.07 33.54
CA LYS A 657 -11.60 16.04 32.10
C LYS A 657 -11.93 14.63 31.62
N LEU A 658 -11.45 13.59 32.31
CA LEU A 658 -11.73 12.19 31.98
C LEU A 658 -13.23 11.88 32.10
N GLU A 659 -13.88 12.30 33.18
CA GLU A 659 -15.34 12.13 33.36
C GLU A 659 -16.15 12.82 32.26
N ILE A 660 -15.75 14.05 31.89
CA ILE A 660 -16.40 14.80 30.81
C ILE A 660 -16.27 14.06 29.48
N ILE A 661 -15.07 13.51 29.18
CA ILE A 661 -14.85 12.70 27.98
C ILE A 661 -15.70 11.44 28.00
N LEU A 662 -15.79 10.72 29.12
CA LEU A 662 -16.60 9.49 29.25
C LEU A 662 -18.09 9.78 29.03
N ASN A 663 -18.63 10.83 29.65
CA ASN A 663 -20.01 11.27 29.46
C ASN A 663 -20.30 11.66 27.99
N ASN A 664 -19.40 12.40 27.35
CA ASN A 664 -19.54 12.78 25.95
C ASN A 664 -19.34 11.60 24.98
N ILE A 665 -18.60 10.56 25.37
CA ILE A 665 -18.49 9.30 24.60
C ILE A 665 -19.81 8.53 24.64
N GLU A 666 -20.47 8.44 25.80
CA GLU A 666 -21.73 7.69 25.97
C GLU A 666 -23.00 8.38 25.45
N ASP A 667 -22.97 9.71 25.20
CA ASP A 667 -24.14 10.42 24.67
C ASP A 667 -24.46 9.98 23.21
N PRO A 668 -25.66 9.44 22.93
CA PRO A 668 -26.10 9.08 21.58
C PRO A 668 -26.23 10.26 20.60
N ASN A 669 -26.32 11.50 21.11
CA ASN A 669 -26.28 12.73 20.32
C ASN A 669 -24.85 13.19 20.01
N GLN A 670 -23.84 12.63 20.68
CA GLN A 670 -22.42 12.82 20.39
C GLN A 670 -21.91 11.60 19.60
N LEU A 671 -21.02 10.81 20.21
CA LEU A 671 -20.28 9.74 19.52
C LEU A 671 -20.91 8.36 19.67
N TRP A 672 -21.82 8.15 20.63
CA TRP A 672 -22.32 6.79 20.90
C TRP A 672 -23.29 6.29 19.82
N SER A 673 -23.04 5.07 19.34
CA SER A 673 -24.01 4.31 18.54
C SER A 673 -24.09 2.84 19.00
N PRO A 674 -25.15 2.10 18.61
CA PRO A 674 -25.25 0.66 18.83
C PRO A 674 -24.16 -0.18 18.15
N PHE A 675 -23.33 0.42 17.30
CA PHE A 675 -22.38 -0.29 16.42
C PHE A 675 -20.91 0.09 16.68
N GLY A 676 -20.65 1.09 17.53
CA GLY A 676 -19.32 1.67 17.77
C GLY A 676 -19.37 3.20 17.95
N LEU A 677 -18.21 3.83 18.16
CA LEU A 677 -18.11 5.29 18.24
C LEU A 677 -18.01 5.92 16.86
N ARG A 678 -18.81 6.98 16.62
CA ARG A 678 -18.75 7.84 15.43
C ARG A 678 -17.41 8.55 15.31
N SER A 679 -16.98 8.79 14.08
CA SER A 679 -15.82 9.66 13.78
C SER A 679 -16.03 11.11 14.20
N LEU A 680 -17.26 11.60 14.08
CA LEU A 680 -17.66 12.97 14.43
C LEU A 680 -19.00 12.94 15.17
N SER A 681 -19.17 13.86 16.12
CA SER A 681 -20.42 14.03 16.88
C SER A 681 -21.63 14.21 15.97
N ARG A 682 -22.72 13.51 16.29
CA ARG A 682 -24.01 13.62 15.58
C ARG A 682 -24.64 15.01 15.69
N SER A 683 -24.31 15.78 16.74
CA SER A 683 -24.76 17.15 16.92
C SER A 683 -23.84 18.19 16.26
N ASN A 684 -22.78 17.79 15.57
CA ASN A 684 -21.87 18.71 14.90
C ASN A 684 -22.41 19.11 13.50
N PHE A 685 -22.20 20.38 13.12
CA PHE A 685 -22.61 20.91 11.82
C PHE A 685 -22.10 20.08 10.62
N TYR A 686 -20.88 19.54 10.69
CA TYR A 686 -20.27 18.77 9.61
C TYR A 686 -20.71 17.29 9.57
N TYR A 687 -21.56 16.83 10.49
CA TYR A 687 -22.06 15.45 10.48
C TYR A 687 -22.83 15.14 9.19
N ASP A 688 -22.45 14.05 8.52
CA ASP A 688 -22.93 13.60 7.22
C ASP A 688 -22.82 14.66 6.09
N GLN A 689 -22.09 15.76 6.29
CA GLN A 689 -21.93 16.80 5.29
C GLN A 689 -20.88 16.44 4.25
N TYR A 690 -21.27 16.55 2.99
CA TYR A 690 -20.36 16.56 1.85
C TYR A 690 -19.32 17.69 1.99
N ASN A 691 -18.08 17.44 1.56
CA ASN A 691 -17.04 18.47 1.55
C ASN A 691 -17.00 19.28 0.26
N THR A 692 -17.41 18.67 -0.86
CA THR A 692 -17.59 19.32 -2.17
C THR A 692 -18.88 18.76 -2.79
N ARG A 693 -19.28 19.20 -3.99
CA ARG A 693 -20.44 18.61 -4.71
C ARG A 693 -20.31 17.08 -4.94
N THR A 694 -19.10 16.53 -4.96
CA THR A 694 -18.82 15.11 -5.23
C THR A 694 -18.25 14.35 -4.03
N ASP A 695 -17.61 15.06 -3.11
CA ASP A 695 -16.83 14.46 -2.04
C ASP A 695 -17.74 14.24 -0.82
N GLY A 696 -18.32 13.03 -0.75
CA GLY A 696 -19.18 12.62 0.36
C GLY A 696 -18.44 12.53 1.71
N PRO A 697 -19.19 12.47 2.82
CA PRO A 697 -18.64 12.36 4.17
C PRO A 697 -17.86 11.06 4.38
N TYR A 698 -16.68 11.14 5.01
CA TYR A 698 -15.81 10.00 5.28
C TYR A 698 -15.51 9.90 6.79
N TRP A 699 -14.80 10.88 7.37
CA TRP A 699 -14.54 11.01 8.81
C TRP A 699 -15.55 11.94 9.51
N ARG A 700 -16.80 11.91 9.05
CA ARG A 700 -17.89 12.83 9.42
C ARG A 700 -19.14 12.14 9.99
N GLY A 701 -18.96 11.00 10.67
CA GLY A 701 -20.03 10.28 11.36
C GLY A 701 -19.82 8.76 11.38
N ALA A 702 -19.32 8.20 10.28
CA ALA A 702 -19.07 6.77 10.16
C ALA A 702 -18.08 6.22 11.20
N ILE A 703 -18.13 4.92 11.44
CA ILE A 703 -17.40 4.20 12.50
C ILE A 703 -16.17 3.52 11.91
N TRP A 704 -15.00 3.82 12.48
CA TRP A 704 -13.70 3.30 12.04
C TRP A 704 -13.03 2.50 13.15
N ILE A 705 -12.56 1.30 12.82
CA ILE A 705 -12.13 0.29 13.82
C ILE A 705 -10.78 0.63 14.45
N ASN A 706 -9.87 1.28 13.72
CA ASN A 706 -8.61 1.81 14.27
C ASN A 706 -8.82 2.76 15.46
N MET A 707 -9.69 3.76 15.33
CA MET A 707 -9.93 4.75 16.39
C MET A 707 -10.78 4.18 17.53
N ASN A 708 -11.71 3.29 17.22
CA ASN A 708 -12.43 2.52 18.23
C ASN A 708 -11.49 1.61 19.04
N TYR A 709 -10.52 0.96 18.40
CA TYR A 709 -9.47 0.18 19.07
C TYR A 709 -8.62 1.05 20.01
N LEU A 710 -8.16 2.22 19.54
CA LEU A 710 -7.37 3.15 20.38
C LEU A 710 -8.18 3.68 21.57
N THR A 711 -9.47 3.97 21.37
CA THR A 711 -10.35 4.39 22.47
C THR A 711 -10.58 3.25 23.46
N LEU A 712 -10.81 2.02 22.99
CA LEU A 712 -10.91 0.84 23.85
C LEU A 712 -9.61 0.57 24.64
N LYS A 713 -8.44 0.79 24.04
CA LYS A 713 -7.13 0.69 24.72
C LYS A 713 -7.03 1.70 25.87
N GLY A 714 -7.43 2.95 25.63
CA GLY A 714 -7.52 3.98 26.68
C GLY A 714 -8.50 3.60 27.78
N LEU A 715 -9.75 3.27 27.42
CA LEU A 715 -10.79 2.86 28.38
C LEU A 715 -10.36 1.63 29.21
N LYS A 716 -9.71 0.62 28.60
CA LYS A 716 -9.18 -0.54 29.31
C LYS A 716 -8.10 -0.13 30.31
N HIS A 717 -7.20 0.78 29.96
CA HIS A 717 -6.19 1.31 30.88
C HIS A 717 -6.83 2.01 32.09
N TYR A 718 -7.73 2.97 31.86
CA TYR A 718 -8.41 3.67 32.96
C TYR A 718 -9.35 2.77 33.78
N SER A 719 -9.83 1.66 33.23
CA SER A 719 -10.60 0.64 33.98
C SER A 719 -9.76 -0.21 34.95
N THR A 720 -8.44 -0.29 34.76
CA THR A 720 -7.56 -1.18 35.56
C THR A 720 -6.69 -0.45 36.58
N ILE A 721 -6.53 0.87 36.47
CA ILE A 721 -5.75 1.69 37.40
C ILE A 721 -6.66 2.37 38.44
N PRO A 722 -6.19 2.60 39.68
CA PRO A 722 -6.99 3.30 40.69
C PRO A 722 -7.28 4.75 40.30
N GLY A 723 -8.54 5.15 40.34
CA GLY A 723 -8.98 6.53 40.11
C GLY A 723 -10.50 6.67 40.27
N PRO A 724 -11.01 7.90 40.46
CA PRO A 724 -12.45 8.15 40.64
C PRO A 724 -13.32 7.67 39.46
N TYR A 725 -12.76 7.61 38.25
CA TYR A 725 -13.49 7.27 37.01
C TYR A 725 -13.25 5.81 36.54
N GLN A 726 -12.69 4.96 37.40
CA GLN A 726 -12.30 3.58 37.05
C GLN A 726 -13.50 2.72 36.61
N GLU A 727 -14.54 2.60 37.46
CA GLU A 727 -15.73 1.79 37.14
C GLU A 727 -16.53 2.40 35.97
N HIS A 728 -16.54 3.72 35.81
CA HIS A 728 -17.17 4.36 34.65
C HIS A 728 -16.45 3.95 33.35
N SER A 729 -15.11 4.07 33.31
CA SER A 729 -14.27 3.65 32.17
C SER A 729 -14.49 2.18 31.80
N LYS A 730 -14.64 1.32 32.81
CA LYS A 730 -14.96 -0.11 32.65
C LYS A 730 -16.32 -0.35 32.00
N LEU A 731 -17.37 0.34 32.46
CA LEU A 731 -18.72 0.22 31.89
C LEU A 731 -18.77 0.69 30.43
N VAL A 732 -18.08 1.79 30.09
CA VAL A 732 -17.98 2.25 28.69
C VAL A 732 -17.22 1.23 27.84
N TYR A 733 -16.10 0.71 28.35
CA TYR A 733 -15.28 -0.32 27.69
C TYR A 733 -16.10 -1.57 27.34
N GLU A 734 -16.79 -2.15 28.31
CA GLU A 734 -17.54 -3.41 28.15
C GLU A 734 -18.64 -3.27 27.08
N LYS A 735 -19.45 -2.20 27.16
CA LYS A 735 -20.51 -1.90 26.19
C LYS A 735 -19.95 -1.66 24.78
N LEU A 736 -18.91 -0.82 24.65
CA LEU A 736 -18.37 -0.45 23.34
C LEU A 736 -17.74 -1.66 22.63
N ARG A 737 -16.99 -2.47 23.37
CA ARG A 737 -16.42 -3.74 22.89
C ARG A 737 -17.52 -4.67 22.37
N GLN A 738 -18.61 -4.82 23.10
CA GLN A 738 -19.73 -5.67 22.69
C GLN A 738 -20.39 -5.18 21.39
N ASN A 739 -20.69 -3.89 21.29
CA ASN A 739 -21.31 -3.28 20.10
C ASN A 739 -20.49 -3.55 18.82
N LEU A 740 -19.18 -3.34 18.88
CA LEU A 740 -18.26 -3.55 17.75
C LEU A 740 -18.21 -5.02 17.32
N ILE A 741 -18.05 -5.95 18.27
CA ILE A 741 -17.98 -7.39 17.99
C ILE A 741 -19.28 -7.87 17.35
N GLN A 742 -20.43 -7.52 17.93
CA GLN A 742 -21.74 -7.94 17.43
C GLN A 742 -22.02 -7.39 16.03
N ASN A 743 -21.73 -6.11 15.79
CA ASN A 743 -21.97 -5.51 14.49
C ASN A 743 -21.06 -6.08 13.40
N MET A 744 -19.74 -6.15 13.65
CA MET A 744 -18.79 -6.65 12.65
C MET A 744 -19.01 -8.13 12.33
N PHE A 745 -19.33 -8.96 13.33
CA PHE A 745 -19.69 -10.36 13.10
C PHE A 745 -20.96 -10.48 12.24
N LYS A 746 -22.02 -9.72 12.57
CA LYS A 746 -23.25 -9.67 11.78
C LYS A 746 -22.95 -9.28 10.32
N GLN A 747 -22.20 -8.21 10.10
CA GLN A 747 -21.86 -7.76 8.74
C GLN A 747 -21.03 -8.78 7.95
N PHE A 748 -20.10 -9.49 8.61
CA PHE A 748 -19.36 -10.56 7.96
C PHE A 748 -20.21 -11.77 7.59
N VAL A 749 -21.21 -12.13 8.41
CA VAL A 749 -22.18 -13.18 8.10
C VAL A 749 -23.10 -12.77 6.94
N GLU A 750 -23.56 -11.52 6.92
CA GLU A 750 -24.46 -10.99 5.89
C GLU A 750 -23.76 -10.76 4.54
N SER A 751 -22.55 -10.18 4.54
CA SER A 751 -21.84 -9.76 3.32
C SER A 751 -20.64 -10.63 2.93
N GLY A 752 -20.22 -11.57 3.78
CA GLY A 752 -19.03 -12.41 3.59
C GLY A 752 -17.68 -11.73 3.86
N TYR A 753 -17.66 -10.43 4.23
CA TYR A 753 -16.46 -9.59 4.32
C TYR A 753 -16.45 -8.70 5.57
N VAL A 754 -15.26 -8.21 5.93
CA VAL A 754 -15.12 -7.02 6.78
C VAL A 754 -14.85 -5.79 5.91
N TRP A 755 -15.31 -4.64 6.40
CA TRP A 755 -15.34 -3.36 5.71
C TRP A 755 -14.41 -2.35 6.36
N GLU A 756 -14.04 -1.35 5.57
CA GLU A 756 -13.19 -0.22 5.94
C GLU A 756 -13.77 0.59 7.11
N GLN A 757 -15.06 0.90 7.00
CA GLN A 757 -15.85 1.66 7.95
C GLN A 757 -17.29 1.10 8.02
N TYR A 758 -18.06 1.52 9.03
CA TYR A 758 -19.44 1.08 9.24
C TYR A 758 -20.38 2.28 9.43
N SER A 759 -21.61 2.14 8.97
CA SER A 759 -22.70 3.09 9.19
C SER A 759 -23.04 3.19 10.68
N ASP A 760 -23.08 4.40 11.23
CA ASP A 760 -23.48 4.65 12.62
C ASP A 760 -25.00 4.61 12.85
N GLU A 761 -25.79 4.70 11.77
CA GLU A 761 -27.25 4.61 11.82
C GLU A 761 -27.76 3.16 11.70
N THR A 762 -27.09 2.34 10.91
CA THR A 762 -27.58 0.99 10.52
C THR A 762 -26.61 -0.16 10.84
N GLY A 763 -25.36 0.16 11.21
CA GLY A 763 -24.29 -0.82 11.38
C GLY A 763 -23.73 -1.39 10.07
N THR A 764 -24.34 -1.07 8.91
CA THR A 764 -23.96 -1.67 7.63
C THR A 764 -22.54 -1.32 7.22
N GLY A 765 -21.82 -2.28 6.64
CA GLY A 765 -20.50 -2.04 6.04
C GLY A 765 -20.53 -0.95 4.97
N LYS A 766 -19.52 -0.07 4.98
CA LYS A 766 -19.35 1.05 4.03
C LYS A 766 -17.90 1.12 3.55
N GLY A 767 -17.70 1.70 2.37
CA GLY A 767 -16.38 1.85 1.75
C GLY A 767 -15.83 0.52 1.21
N THR A 768 -14.52 0.37 1.32
CA THR A 768 -13.74 -0.71 0.70
C THR A 768 -13.97 -2.05 1.41
N HIS A 769 -13.96 -3.14 0.63
CA HIS A 769 -14.01 -4.53 1.10
C HIS A 769 -13.28 -5.49 0.13
N PRO A 770 -12.80 -6.68 0.58
CA PRO A 770 -12.43 -6.97 1.96
C PRO A 770 -11.41 -5.95 2.46
N PHE A 771 -11.65 -5.38 3.63
CA PHE A 771 -10.72 -4.48 4.29
C PHE A 771 -10.20 -5.18 5.54
N THR A 772 -9.23 -6.07 5.33
CA THR A 772 -8.53 -6.76 6.41
C THR A 772 -7.25 -6.02 6.80
N GLY A 773 -7.22 -4.70 6.57
CA GLY A 773 -6.31 -3.76 7.22
C GLY A 773 -6.67 -3.52 8.69
N TRP A 774 -6.81 -2.27 9.14
CA TRP A 774 -7.11 -1.98 10.56
C TRP A 774 -8.39 -2.64 11.10
N SER A 775 -9.38 -2.99 10.26
CA SER A 775 -10.59 -3.69 10.72
C SER A 775 -10.29 -5.09 11.23
N ALA A 776 -9.10 -5.64 10.95
CA ALA A 776 -8.62 -6.86 11.57
C ALA A 776 -8.32 -6.72 13.08
N LEU A 777 -8.19 -5.50 13.61
CA LEU A 777 -8.05 -5.24 15.05
C LEU A 777 -9.25 -5.73 15.87
N ILE A 778 -10.38 -6.08 15.23
CA ILE A 778 -11.49 -6.76 15.91
C ILE A 778 -11.05 -8.06 16.60
N ILE A 779 -10.03 -8.75 16.07
CA ILE A 779 -9.43 -9.94 16.71
C ILE A 779 -8.80 -9.55 18.06
N ARG A 780 -8.03 -8.47 18.11
CA ARG A 780 -7.43 -7.96 19.36
C ARG A 780 -8.49 -7.44 20.33
N ILE A 781 -9.57 -6.82 19.83
CA ILE A 781 -10.73 -6.42 20.64
C ILE A 781 -11.41 -7.65 21.25
N MET A 782 -11.63 -8.72 20.48
CA MET A 782 -12.19 -9.98 20.97
C MET A 782 -11.27 -10.66 21.99
N ALA A 783 -9.97 -10.78 21.71
CA ALA A 783 -8.97 -11.34 22.63
C ALA A 783 -8.68 -10.44 23.87
N GLU A 784 -9.11 -9.18 23.86
CA GLU A 784 -8.78 -8.15 24.86
C GLU A 784 -7.28 -7.85 25.02
N GLN A 785 -6.51 -8.01 23.94
CA GLN A 785 -5.08 -7.73 23.90
C GLN A 785 -4.87 -6.31 23.33
N TYR A 786 -4.39 -5.33 24.11
CA TYR A 786 -4.34 -3.90 23.72
C TYR A 786 -2.95 -3.30 23.66
#